data_AF-A0A939A9N9-F1
#
_entry.id   AF-A0A939A9N9-F1
#
_cell.length_a   1.000
_cell.length_b   1.000
_cell.length_c   1.000
_cell.angle_alpha   90.00
_cell.angle_beta   90.00
_cell.angle_gamma   90.00
#
_symmetry.space_group_name_H-M   'P 1'
#
loop_
_entity.id
_entity.type
_entity.pdbx_description
1 polymer ?
#
loop_
_entity_poly.entity_id
_entity_poly.type
_entity_poly.pdbx_seq_one_letter_code
_entity_poly.pdbx_strand_id
1 'polypeptide(L)'
;MAPLQGTGGAGIANRAVIQVGRRHWTIGKGREEMRRLSMFLAGVLFTALVVSCGGDTKEVTKEVPAPTVSVQGDVAIEVGKTATFTATTKDGMDVEYEWSTSDEKVATVAADGVVTGVAEGTAIITATGKQTGAAGTWGVHVYAAAVEPEKVARVFVSGPALVEVGQAITLQAETVDGEDTGYTWETSEAGIATVDEKGQVTGVAEGSVTITATGAQTGEKGTWNIYVFETDEPPLPEPKVVVSGPSAVKIGETITLEATTTDGEDSGYDWASSDEAIATVADGVVTGVAEGPVVITATGTDTGASDDYNVYVFVIVPPTPEVTVSGPSAVKVGETITLEAATTNGDDSGYDWASSDEAIATVADGVVTGVTEGAVVITATGKDTGASDDYNVYAFVVVPPPAPEVKISGPAAVKLGETIDLEAATVYGEDTGYDWKSSNDAVATVDADGTVTGIAIGPAIITATGKDSGATADWNVYVWDEIPPPDPVVTVAGPLSAIEGETKQFVATTFNGNDNAYDWKSDNEAVATVDATGIVTAVAPGTAIISATGKDSLAAGQQGIVVMDFVPEVPFEQLWEGSGHADFGAVAFTYWDKSNPPAVPTNCARCHSTPGYLDYLGVDGSAVGTVDKAAPIGTVVSCTACHNSATTALTEVTFPSGVKVAGLGDEARCMVCHQGRESTVSVDKAITDNVSYVDADSQGDGKLGFKNIHYFAAGATLFGGEVMGGYQYTGKHYDKKFPHATGYDRCNTCHDPHTLQLKTSECVACHAGATDLAKIGEIRMTGSGVDFDGDGNVEEGLRDELETMGDKLYAAIQLYAKDVAGTPIVYYAEAHPYFFKDTNANGTPDPDETVSANSYKAWTPRLLRAAFNYQFSHKDPGAFAHNGKYIVQLLYDSLEDLGTKVAVNMAGMHRSGEGHFDSGSYAFRRWDKDGAVSSSCVRCHTPTGYDLWAKYGVDALVSQPPSDGLNCMTCHTDVDYATGAPRKYIAQITFPSTKVIKNDPANPDDSFLCAGCHMGRESKTTIDTLIASGGALSFKNIHYAPAASLLYGKDAGVLYEYTGKTYAAKFAHIGPESAQCAYCHNLDGEDHKFKPELTASCKGCHSEAAGDLTKIRKNRPLDYDGDGNNTEKLADEIATLGEALYKQLQTVATASGKPLAYDENAHPYFYADKNGNGIVDPDELGSTNSYKGWTAPMLRASHNFQAWHKEKGAWAHNTDYMVQVLIDSIADLGGDVSKFKRP
;
A
#
# COMPACT_ATOMS: atom_id res chain seq x y z
N MET A 1 -37.42 -31.69 18.64
CA MET A 1 -38.83 -31.93 18.27
C MET A 1 -39.74 -31.31 19.33
N ALA A 2 -40.91 -30.80 18.92
CA ALA A 2 -41.99 -30.25 19.75
C ALA A 2 -41.70 -28.91 20.52
N PRO A 3 -42.71 -28.01 20.69
CA PRO A 3 -42.54 -26.67 21.30
C PRO A 3 -43.52 -26.37 22.48
N LEU A 4 -43.44 -25.16 23.06
CA LEU A 4 -44.48 -24.41 23.83
C LEU A 4 -44.02 -22.91 23.80
N GLN A 5 -44.81 -21.88 23.43
CA GLN A 5 -46.00 -21.26 24.06
C GLN A 5 -45.78 -20.81 25.54
N GLY A 6 -46.11 -19.58 25.97
CA GLY A 6 -46.50 -18.36 25.24
C GLY A 6 -47.63 -17.52 25.88
N THR A 7 -47.31 -16.61 26.82
CA THR A 7 -48.18 -15.57 27.43
C THR A 7 -47.31 -14.49 28.10
N GLY A 8 -47.62 -13.19 28.22
CA GLY A 8 -48.78 -12.41 27.76
C GLY A 8 -49.38 -11.52 28.89
N GLY A 9 -49.24 -10.18 28.84
CA GLY A 9 -49.88 -9.26 29.79
C GLY A 9 -49.40 -7.79 29.70
N ALA A 10 -50.33 -6.85 29.47
CA ALA A 10 -50.02 -5.44 29.14
C ALA A 10 -50.07 -4.45 30.33
N GLY A 11 -49.47 -3.26 30.16
CA GLY A 11 -49.60 -2.10 31.04
C GLY A 11 -49.29 -0.78 30.32
N ILE A 12 -50.15 0.24 30.44
CA ILE A 12 -50.16 1.45 29.57
C ILE A 12 -49.87 2.73 30.38
N ALA A 13 -49.06 3.63 29.82
CA ALA A 13 -48.98 5.06 30.19
C ALA A 13 -48.85 5.94 28.93
N ASN A 14 -49.10 7.25 29.04
CA ASN A 14 -49.41 8.12 27.88
C ASN A 14 -48.55 9.41 27.82
N ARG A 15 -48.13 9.78 26.60
CA ARG A 15 -48.01 11.15 26.04
C ARG A 15 -46.97 12.13 26.65
N ALA A 16 -46.45 13.12 25.91
CA ALA A 16 -46.34 13.33 24.46
C ALA A 16 -45.45 14.56 24.18
N VAL A 17 -44.70 14.57 23.06
CA VAL A 17 -44.20 15.80 22.43
C VAL A 17 -44.48 15.81 20.92
N ILE A 18 -45.14 16.89 20.55
CA ILE A 18 -45.38 17.55 19.25
C ILE A 18 -44.46 17.12 18.08
N GLN A 19 -45.10 16.88 16.94
CA GLN A 19 -44.50 16.65 15.62
C GLN A 19 -44.61 17.92 14.75
N VAL A 20 -43.53 18.33 14.09
CA VAL A 20 -43.54 19.31 12.98
C VAL A 20 -42.84 18.65 11.79
N GLY A 21 -43.55 18.42 10.68
CA GLY A 21 -43.09 17.53 9.61
C GLY A 21 -42.69 18.23 8.31
N ARG A 22 -41.72 17.65 7.59
CA ARG A 22 -41.60 17.79 6.13
C ARG A 22 -42.53 16.77 5.44
N ARG A 23 -43.07 17.14 4.27
CA ARG A 23 -44.06 16.32 3.54
C ARG A 23 -43.37 15.34 2.60
N HIS A 24 -43.56 14.04 2.80
CA HIS A 24 -43.40 13.07 1.72
C HIS A 24 -44.62 13.13 0.79
N TRP A 25 -44.40 13.08 -0.52
CA TRP A 25 -45.47 12.83 -1.50
C TRP A 25 -45.51 11.34 -1.84
N THR A 26 -46.56 10.66 -1.37
CA THR A 26 -46.87 9.29 -1.78
C THR A 26 -48.05 9.29 -2.75
N ILE A 27 -47.90 8.63 -3.89
CA ILE A 27 -49.02 8.03 -4.63
C ILE A 27 -48.82 6.52 -4.56
N GLY A 28 -49.89 5.76 -4.36
CA GLY A 28 -49.80 4.31 -4.28
C GLY A 28 -51.14 3.61 -4.47
N LYS A 29 -51.09 2.27 -4.43
CA LYS A 29 -52.19 1.31 -4.55
C LYS A 29 -52.83 1.17 -5.94
N GLY A 30 -52.21 0.31 -6.75
CA GLY A 30 -52.88 -0.58 -7.69
C GLY A 30 -52.36 -2.01 -7.49
N ARG A 31 -52.91 -2.77 -6.53
CA ARG A 31 -52.46 -4.16 -6.24
C ARG A 31 -53.62 -5.10 -5.87
N GLU A 32 -54.62 -5.17 -6.74
CA GLU A 32 -55.60 -6.25 -6.82
C GLU A 32 -55.88 -6.55 -8.30
N GLU A 33 -55.08 -7.46 -8.89
CA GLU A 33 -55.24 -8.18 -10.17
C GLU A 33 -53.84 -8.74 -10.53
N MET A 34 -53.45 -9.86 -9.91
CA MET A 34 -52.29 -10.74 -10.21
C MET A 34 -52.03 -11.67 -9.00
N ARG A 35 -53.04 -12.46 -8.61
CA ARG A 35 -52.94 -13.37 -7.46
C ARG A 35 -53.45 -14.78 -7.78
N ARG A 36 -52.86 -15.40 -8.81
CA ARG A 36 -52.93 -16.84 -9.15
C ARG A 36 -51.99 -17.16 -10.33
N LEU A 37 -50.76 -17.60 -10.04
CA LEU A 37 -50.25 -18.94 -10.42
C LEU A 37 -48.80 -19.12 -9.96
N SER A 38 -48.58 -19.40 -8.67
CA SER A 38 -47.25 -19.69 -8.12
C SER A 38 -47.36 -20.67 -6.94
N MET A 39 -47.56 -21.96 -7.24
CA MET A 39 -47.39 -23.11 -6.33
C MET A 39 -47.77 -24.40 -7.08
N PHE A 40 -46.80 -25.27 -7.38
CA PHE A 40 -46.76 -26.64 -6.85
C PHE A 40 -45.38 -27.28 -7.07
N LEU A 41 -45.11 -28.39 -6.36
CA LEU A 41 -43.78 -28.97 -6.15
C LEU A 41 -43.36 -30.07 -7.16
N ALA A 42 -42.06 -30.35 -7.11
CA ALA A 42 -41.25 -31.41 -7.70
C ALA A 42 -41.81 -32.86 -7.74
N GLY A 43 -41.20 -33.67 -8.62
CA GLY A 43 -41.37 -35.13 -8.76
C GLY A 43 -41.19 -35.56 -10.24
N VAL A 44 -40.00 -35.77 -10.80
CA VAL A 44 -38.94 -36.80 -10.54
C VAL A 44 -39.36 -38.24 -10.93
N LEU A 45 -38.73 -38.78 -11.99
CA LEU A 45 -38.06 -40.11 -12.16
C LEU A 45 -37.66 -40.25 -13.66
N PHE A 46 -36.45 -40.69 -14.06
CA PHE A 46 -35.94 -42.09 -14.18
C PHE A 46 -36.83 -43.01 -15.07
N THR A 47 -36.37 -43.83 -16.02
CA THR A 47 -35.03 -44.24 -16.58
C THR A 47 -35.31 -44.87 -17.99
N ALA A 48 -34.41 -45.02 -18.98
CA ALA A 48 -33.22 -45.89 -19.12
C ALA A 48 -32.63 -45.67 -20.55
N LEU A 49 -31.31 -45.63 -20.83
CA LEU A 49 -30.26 -46.67 -20.86
C LEU A 49 -30.13 -47.53 -22.17
N VAL A 50 -29.22 -47.08 -23.06
CA VAL A 50 -28.26 -47.80 -23.97
C VAL A 50 -28.71 -48.57 -25.24
N VAL A 51 -27.80 -48.53 -26.24
CA VAL A 51 -27.55 -49.41 -27.42
C VAL A 51 -28.30 -49.08 -28.73
N SER A 52 -27.68 -49.06 -29.93
CA SER A 52 -26.31 -48.71 -30.39
C SER A 52 -26.27 -48.73 -31.94
N CYS A 53 -25.24 -48.12 -32.55
CA CYS A 53 -24.83 -48.20 -33.96
C CYS A 53 -25.79 -47.62 -35.03
N GLY A 54 -25.36 -46.70 -35.90
CA GLY A 54 -24.07 -45.99 -35.97
C GLY A 54 -23.82 -45.33 -37.34
N GLY A 55 -23.00 -44.26 -37.34
CA GLY A 55 -22.47 -43.58 -38.54
C GLY A 55 -23.49 -42.83 -39.41
N ASP A 56 -23.11 -41.95 -40.35
CA ASP A 56 -21.85 -41.27 -40.67
C ASP A 56 -22.21 -40.06 -41.58
N THR A 57 -21.65 -38.85 -41.56
CA THR A 57 -20.80 -38.06 -40.63
C THR A 57 -20.92 -36.58 -41.05
N LYS A 58 -20.56 -35.59 -40.21
CA LYS A 58 -20.25 -34.22 -40.67
C LYS A 58 -18.99 -33.70 -39.97
N GLU A 59 -18.02 -33.23 -40.74
CA GLU A 59 -16.86 -32.57 -40.17
C GLU A 59 -17.24 -31.16 -39.69
N VAL A 60 -16.70 -30.89 -38.51
CA VAL A 60 -16.76 -29.66 -37.62
C VAL A 60 -14.35 -27.98 -36.91
N THR A 61 -13.82 -26.86 -37.53
CA THR A 61 -12.65 -26.02 -37.23
C THR A 61 -12.88 -25.20 -35.97
N LYS A 62 -12.73 -25.89 -34.85
CA LYS A 62 -12.16 -25.36 -33.61
C LYS A 62 -10.83 -24.68 -33.96
N GLU A 63 -10.62 -23.49 -33.45
CA GLU A 63 -9.35 -22.78 -33.63
C GLU A 63 -8.20 -23.62 -33.10
N VAL A 64 -7.18 -23.81 -33.95
CA VAL A 64 -5.86 -24.26 -33.50
C VAL A 64 -5.19 -23.02 -32.92
N PRO A 65 -4.70 -23.05 -31.67
CA PRO A 65 -3.99 -21.90 -31.11
C PRO A 65 -2.78 -21.58 -31.99
N ALA A 66 -2.43 -20.29 -32.12
CA ALA A 66 -1.23 -19.89 -32.84
C ALA A 66 0.00 -20.62 -32.24
N PRO A 67 0.94 -21.12 -33.08
CA PRO A 67 2.10 -21.85 -32.59
C PRO A 67 2.95 -20.91 -31.73
N THR A 68 3.04 -21.16 -30.43
CA THR A 68 3.89 -20.38 -29.53
C THR A 68 5.27 -21.04 -29.40
N VAL A 69 6.33 -20.26 -29.59
CA VAL A 69 7.68 -20.66 -29.18
C VAL A 69 7.89 -20.23 -27.73
N SER A 70 8.28 -21.17 -26.88
CA SER A 70 8.82 -20.92 -25.55
C SER A 70 10.34 -20.90 -25.66
N VAL A 71 10.97 -19.81 -25.19
CA VAL A 71 12.42 -19.78 -24.92
C VAL A 71 12.61 -19.99 -23.42
N GLN A 72 13.68 -20.67 -23.04
CA GLN A 72 14.14 -20.82 -21.65
C GLN A 72 15.67 -20.71 -21.60
N GLY A 73 16.19 -20.25 -20.45
CA GLY A 73 17.63 -20.07 -20.21
C GLY A 73 17.86 -19.43 -18.84
N ASP A 74 19.11 -19.07 -18.54
CA ASP A 74 19.43 -18.37 -17.30
C ASP A 74 18.81 -16.96 -17.28
N VAL A 75 18.09 -16.61 -16.22
CA VAL A 75 17.53 -15.25 -16.03
C VAL A 75 18.60 -14.21 -15.72
N ALA A 76 19.82 -14.62 -15.35
CA ALA A 76 20.94 -13.72 -15.10
C ALA A 76 22.30 -14.35 -15.48
N ILE A 77 23.21 -13.56 -16.06
CA ILE A 77 24.56 -13.99 -16.50
C ILE A 77 25.61 -12.98 -16.01
N GLU A 78 26.68 -13.44 -15.36
CA GLU A 78 27.81 -12.57 -14.98
C GLU A 78 28.57 -12.08 -16.24
N VAL A 79 28.97 -10.80 -16.29
CA VAL A 79 29.75 -10.21 -17.40
C VAL A 79 30.96 -11.07 -17.74
N GLY A 80 31.05 -11.53 -18.99
CA GLY A 80 32.11 -12.42 -19.48
C GLY A 80 31.85 -13.92 -19.31
N LYS A 81 30.68 -14.34 -18.79
CA LYS A 81 30.24 -15.75 -18.79
C LYS A 81 29.30 -16.07 -19.94
N THR A 82 29.00 -17.36 -20.07
CA THR A 82 28.12 -17.92 -21.10
C THR A 82 27.06 -18.84 -20.49
N ALA A 83 25.81 -18.68 -20.91
CA ALA A 83 24.70 -19.59 -20.65
C ALA A 83 24.24 -20.24 -21.97
N THR A 84 23.46 -21.32 -21.91
CA THR A 84 22.84 -21.92 -23.11
C THR A 84 21.33 -21.80 -23.02
N PHE A 85 20.71 -21.19 -24.03
CA PHE A 85 19.26 -20.99 -24.09
C PHE A 85 18.67 -22.00 -25.07
N THR A 86 17.49 -22.50 -24.76
CA THR A 86 16.75 -23.48 -25.57
C THR A 86 15.40 -22.92 -25.98
N ALA A 87 14.90 -23.37 -27.13
CA ALA A 87 13.63 -22.94 -27.68
C ALA A 87 12.81 -24.16 -28.12
N THR A 88 11.50 -24.15 -27.85
CA THR A 88 10.57 -25.22 -28.23
C THR A 88 9.26 -24.64 -28.74
N THR A 89 8.66 -25.24 -29.77
CA THR A 89 7.27 -24.94 -30.15
C THR A 89 6.32 -25.82 -29.35
N LYS A 90 5.22 -25.22 -28.87
CA LYS A 90 4.16 -25.91 -28.13
C LYS A 90 3.58 -27.15 -28.84
N ASP A 91 3.62 -27.13 -30.17
CA ASP A 91 3.10 -28.20 -31.04
C ASP A 91 4.21 -29.01 -31.74
N GLY A 92 5.50 -28.75 -31.45
CA GLY A 92 6.64 -29.44 -32.03
C GLY A 92 6.86 -29.24 -33.54
N MET A 93 6.30 -28.18 -34.13
CA MET A 93 6.37 -27.92 -35.58
C MET A 93 7.74 -27.38 -36.06
N ASP A 94 8.46 -26.66 -35.20
CA ASP A 94 9.82 -26.18 -35.46
C ASP A 94 10.86 -27.09 -34.82
N VAL A 95 11.92 -27.40 -35.58
CA VAL A 95 13.12 -28.11 -35.08
C VAL A 95 14.43 -27.34 -35.32
N GLU A 96 14.35 -26.15 -35.92
CA GLU A 96 15.44 -25.18 -36.02
C GLU A 96 14.94 -23.77 -35.71
N TYR A 97 15.77 -23.00 -35.01
CA TYR A 97 15.48 -21.64 -34.57
C TYR A 97 16.53 -20.64 -35.08
N GLU A 98 16.13 -19.39 -35.29
CA GLU A 98 17.04 -18.26 -35.48
C GLU A 98 17.06 -17.41 -34.20
N TRP A 99 18.27 -17.22 -33.67
CA TRP A 99 18.51 -16.56 -32.39
C TRP A 99 18.96 -15.12 -32.58
N SER A 100 18.43 -14.21 -31.77
CA SER A 100 18.82 -12.79 -31.74
C SER A 100 18.76 -12.21 -30.32
N THR A 101 19.42 -11.08 -30.10
CA THR A 101 19.49 -10.36 -28.82
C THR A 101 19.01 -8.93 -29.01
N SER A 102 18.37 -8.33 -28.00
CA SER A 102 17.92 -6.93 -28.05
C SER A 102 19.07 -5.90 -27.91
N ASP A 103 20.20 -6.26 -27.31
CA ASP A 103 21.43 -5.44 -27.34
C ASP A 103 22.70 -6.30 -27.25
N GLU A 104 23.41 -6.42 -28.36
CA GLU A 104 24.71 -7.10 -28.47
C GLU A 104 25.81 -6.52 -27.55
N LYS A 105 25.64 -5.31 -27.00
CA LYS A 105 26.58 -4.74 -26.03
C LYS A 105 26.34 -5.26 -24.61
N VAL A 106 25.12 -5.69 -24.30
CA VAL A 106 24.74 -6.25 -23.00
C VAL A 106 24.90 -7.77 -23.03
N ALA A 107 24.29 -8.45 -24.02
CA ALA A 107 24.47 -9.88 -24.25
C ALA A 107 24.50 -10.21 -25.75
N THR A 108 25.43 -11.07 -26.18
CA THR A 108 25.44 -11.65 -27.54
C THR A 108 24.87 -13.05 -27.52
N VAL A 109 24.24 -13.51 -28.62
CA VAL A 109 23.76 -14.89 -28.75
C VAL A 109 24.28 -15.53 -30.04
N ALA A 110 24.69 -16.79 -29.95
CA ALA A 110 25.14 -17.59 -31.07
C ALA A 110 23.98 -18.37 -31.72
N ALA A 111 24.19 -18.86 -32.95
CA ALA A 111 23.15 -19.54 -33.75
C ALA A 111 22.68 -20.89 -33.18
N ASP A 112 23.33 -21.39 -32.13
CA ASP A 112 22.99 -22.59 -31.35
C ASP A 112 22.33 -22.27 -30.00
N GLY A 113 22.03 -21.00 -29.72
CA GLY A 113 21.40 -20.54 -28.47
C GLY A 113 22.37 -20.22 -27.34
N VAL A 114 23.69 -20.30 -27.54
CA VAL A 114 24.66 -19.92 -26.49
C VAL A 114 24.71 -18.39 -26.34
N VAL A 115 24.36 -17.89 -25.16
CA VAL A 115 24.31 -16.47 -24.80
C VAL A 115 25.55 -16.09 -23.99
N THR A 116 26.23 -15.00 -24.34
CA THR A 116 27.40 -14.46 -23.63
C THR A 116 27.09 -13.09 -23.06
N GLY A 117 27.31 -12.89 -21.75
CA GLY A 117 27.21 -11.56 -21.12
C GLY A 117 28.41 -10.68 -21.49
N VAL A 118 28.17 -9.45 -21.94
CA VAL A 118 29.17 -8.54 -22.53
C VAL A 118 29.38 -7.27 -21.69
N ALA A 119 28.30 -6.69 -21.16
CA ALA A 119 28.32 -5.57 -20.23
C ALA A 119 27.05 -5.57 -19.37
N GLU A 120 27.03 -4.79 -18.28
CA GLU A 120 25.87 -4.73 -17.39
C GLU A 120 24.62 -4.15 -18.06
N GLY A 121 23.46 -4.72 -17.74
CA GLY A 121 22.16 -4.29 -18.25
C GLY A 121 21.17 -5.45 -18.33
N THR A 122 20.09 -5.26 -19.09
CA THR A 122 19.18 -6.35 -19.47
C THR A 122 19.14 -6.50 -20.99
N ALA A 123 19.12 -7.74 -21.45
CA ALA A 123 18.90 -8.10 -22.85
C ALA A 123 17.73 -9.07 -22.94
N ILE A 124 17.02 -9.06 -24.06
CA ILE A 124 16.00 -10.04 -24.39
C ILE A 124 16.57 -10.94 -25.47
N ILE A 125 16.65 -12.23 -25.17
CA ILE A 125 17.09 -13.26 -26.09
C ILE A 125 15.84 -13.83 -26.77
N THR A 126 15.79 -13.70 -28.08
CA THR A 126 14.67 -14.10 -28.93
C THR A 126 15.07 -15.32 -29.75
N ALA A 127 14.19 -16.32 -29.82
CA ALA A 127 14.31 -17.44 -30.76
C ALA A 127 13.08 -17.50 -31.65
N THR A 128 13.28 -17.45 -32.96
CA THR A 128 12.22 -17.52 -33.97
C THR A 128 12.26 -18.86 -34.69
N GLY A 129 11.15 -19.59 -34.68
CA GLY A 129 11.02 -20.88 -35.38
C GLY A 129 11.05 -20.70 -36.90
N LYS A 130 11.96 -21.39 -37.59
CA LYS A 130 12.17 -21.22 -39.05
C LYS A 130 11.02 -21.70 -39.93
N GLN A 131 10.11 -22.50 -39.40
CA GLN A 131 9.04 -23.18 -40.13
C GLN A 131 7.66 -22.57 -39.81
N THR A 132 7.43 -22.12 -38.57
CA THR A 132 6.20 -21.40 -38.20
C THR A 132 6.33 -19.88 -38.27
N GLY A 133 7.54 -19.34 -38.15
CA GLY A 133 7.80 -17.90 -38.01
C GLY A 133 7.47 -17.33 -36.62
N ALA A 134 7.00 -18.15 -35.68
CA ALA A 134 6.68 -17.71 -34.33
C ALA A 134 7.96 -17.44 -33.52
N ALA A 135 7.93 -16.39 -32.68
CA ALA A 135 9.05 -16.00 -31.84
C ALA A 135 8.72 -16.16 -30.35
N GLY A 136 9.67 -16.71 -29.60
CA GLY A 136 9.67 -16.73 -28.15
C GLY A 136 10.78 -15.81 -27.63
N THR A 137 10.61 -15.29 -26.42
CA THR A 137 11.56 -14.35 -25.80
C THR A 137 11.85 -14.73 -24.37
N TRP A 138 13.07 -14.46 -23.91
CA TRP A 138 13.49 -14.62 -22.52
C TRP A 138 14.36 -13.44 -22.09
N GLY A 139 14.01 -12.82 -20.97
CA GLY A 139 14.79 -11.72 -20.40
C GLY A 139 15.99 -12.26 -19.63
N VAL A 140 17.18 -11.70 -19.91
CA VAL A 140 18.41 -12.00 -19.18
C VAL A 140 19.02 -10.73 -18.62
N HIS A 141 19.28 -10.71 -17.31
CA HIS A 141 20.02 -9.65 -16.66
C HIS A 141 21.52 -9.97 -16.68
N VAL A 142 22.30 -9.16 -17.38
CA VAL A 142 23.76 -9.24 -17.31
C VAL A 142 24.25 -8.33 -16.19
N TYR A 143 25.01 -8.90 -15.25
CA TYR A 143 25.47 -8.24 -14.02
C TYR A 143 26.98 -8.38 -13.87
N ALA A 144 27.69 -7.38 -13.32
CA ALA A 144 29.09 -7.55 -12.97
C ALA A 144 29.23 -8.49 -11.76
N ALA A 145 30.35 -9.22 -11.66
CA ALA A 145 30.67 -9.98 -10.46
C ALA A 145 30.58 -9.05 -9.23
N ALA A 146 29.80 -9.47 -8.22
CA ALA A 146 29.32 -8.61 -7.14
C ALA A 146 30.45 -7.77 -6.50
N VAL A 147 30.41 -6.47 -6.73
CA VAL A 147 31.25 -5.49 -6.03
C VAL A 147 30.65 -5.27 -4.64
N GLU A 148 31.49 -5.15 -3.61
CA GLU A 148 31.02 -4.76 -2.28
C GLU A 148 30.25 -3.43 -2.33
N PRO A 149 29.22 -3.22 -1.48
CA PRO A 149 28.34 -2.06 -1.55
C PRO A 149 29.13 -0.75 -1.57
N GLU A 150 28.83 0.10 -2.56
CA GLU A 150 29.60 1.33 -2.80
C GLU A 150 29.61 2.21 -1.55
N LYS A 151 30.82 2.46 -1.06
CA LYS A 151 31.04 2.98 0.28
C LYS A 151 30.79 4.49 0.27
N VAL A 152 29.72 4.94 0.92
CA VAL A 152 29.35 6.36 0.94
C VAL A 152 30.34 7.14 1.81
N ALA A 153 31.03 8.09 1.16
CA ALA A 153 31.98 9.00 1.81
C ALA A 153 31.33 9.77 2.96
N ARG A 154 32.00 9.84 4.11
CA ARG A 154 31.48 10.46 5.33
C ARG A 154 32.59 11.22 6.05
N VAL A 155 32.35 12.50 6.32
CA VAL A 155 33.26 13.34 7.10
C VAL A 155 32.95 13.18 8.59
N PHE A 156 33.92 12.71 9.35
CA PHE A 156 33.90 12.68 10.81
C PHE A 156 34.69 13.87 11.35
N VAL A 157 34.23 14.46 12.45
CA VAL A 157 34.99 15.47 13.22
C VAL A 157 35.27 14.91 14.60
N SER A 158 36.46 15.14 15.12
CA SER A 158 36.92 14.65 16.42
C SER A 158 37.81 15.68 17.12
N GLY A 159 37.95 15.56 18.44
CA GLY A 159 38.80 16.44 19.26
C GLY A 159 38.15 16.74 20.63
N PRO A 160 38.67 17.69 21.41
CA PRO A 160 38.09 17.99 22.72
C PRO A 160 36.65 18.52 22.62
N ALA A 161 35.75 18.04 23.48
CA ALA A 161 34.38 18.54 23.58
C ALA A 161 34.23 19.74 24.56
N LEU A 162 35.32 20.14 25.21
CA LEU A 162 35.36 21.22 26.21
C LEU A 162 36.46 22.23 25.88
N VAL A 163 36.20 23.53 26.05
CA VAL A 163 37.20 24.60 25.97
C VAL A 163 36.93 25.69 27.00
N GLU A 164 37.96 26.16 27.69
CA GLU A 164 37.85 27.27 28.64
C GLU A 164 37.72 28.61 27.87
N VAL A 165 36.93 29.56 28.40
CA VAL A 165 36.83 30.92 27.84
C VAL A 165 38.22 31.56 27.69
N GLY A 166 38.58 31.95 26.45
CA GLY A 166 39.87 32.53 26.12
C GLY A 166 40.98 31.52 25.78
N GLN A 167 40.76 30.21 25.94
CA GLN A 167 41.66 29.16 25.45
C GLN A 167 41.27 28.69 24.05
N ALA A 168 42.19 27.97 23.41
CA ALA A 168 41.97 27.32 22.12
C ALA A 168 42.26 25.81 22.19
N ILE A 169 41.36 25.03 21.62
CA ILE A 169 41.55 23.60 21.31
C ILE A 169 41.70 23.43 19.79
N THR A 170 41.91 22.21 19.30
CA THR A 170 41.96 21.95 17.86
C THR A 170 41.20 20.66 17.56
N LEU A 171 40.26 20.74 16.63
CA LEU A 171 39.54 19.59 16.09
C LEU A 171 40.28 19.05 14.87
N GLN A 172 40.14 17.75 14.62
CA GLN A 172 40.51 17.10 13.37
C GLN A 172 39.23 16.75 12.61
N ALA A 173 39.36 16.63 11.29
CA ALA A 173 38.34 16.04 10.44
C ALA A 173 38.99 14.98 9.55
N GLU A 174 38.27 13.89 9.31
CA GLU A 174 38.71 12.76 8.49
C GLU A 174 37.54 12.27 7.63
N THR A 175 37.84 11.93 6.37
CA THR A 175 36.85 11.41 5.44
C THR A 175 37.05 9.91 5.34
N VAL A 176 36.10 9.16 5.88
CA VAL A 176 36.03 7.70 5.71
C VAL A 176 35.25 7.41 4.43
N ASP A 177 35.66 6.38 3.69
CA ASP A 177 35.01 5.95 2.44
C ASP A 177 35.01 7.01 1.31
N GLY A 178 35.95 7.96 1.34
CA GLY A 178 36.18 8.94 0.29
C GLY A 178 37.50 9.68 0.50
N GLU A 179 37.86 10.60 -0.42
CA GLU A 179 39.07 11.41 -0.30
C GLU A 179 38.74 12.92 -0.26
N ASP A 180 39.16 13.60 0.81
CA ASP A 180 39.22 15.06 0.90
C ASP A 180 40.67 15.52 1.15
N THR A 181 41.10 16.60 0.47
CA THR A 181 42.45 17.19 0.65
C THR A 181 42.50 18.31 1.69
N GLY A 182 41.36 18.60 2.32
CA GLY A 182 41.19 19.64 3.33
C GLY A 182 39.71 19.86 3.64
N TYR A 183 39.44 20.70 4.64
CA TYR A 183 38.10 20.94 5.17
C TYR A 183 37.83 22.43 5.37
N THR A 184 36.61 22.89 5.07
CA THR A 184 36.15 24.23 5.47
C THR A 184 35.39 24.15 6.79
N TRP A 185 35.79 24.97 7.75
CA TRP A 185 35.28 24.96 9.11
C TRP A 185 34.31 26.12 9.36
N GLU A 186 33.17 25.85 9.99
CA GLU A 186 32.19 26.85 10.42
C GLU A 186 31.75 26.61 11.88
N THR A 187 31.33 27.68 12.57
CA THR A 187 30.80 27.65 13.94
C THR A 187 29.35 28.10 13.93
N SER A 188 28.49 27.41 14.69
CA SER A 188 27.06 27.77 14.78
C SER A 188 26.84 29.11 15.50
N GLU A 189 27.71 29.47 16.45
CA GLU A 189 27.62 30.70 17.24
C GLU A 189 29.01 31.27 17.55
N ALA A 190 29.48 32.18 16.71
CA ALA A 190 30.77 32.85 16.84
C ALA A 190 30.91 33.70 18.12
N GLY A 191 29.80 34.02 18.80
CA GLY A 191 29.80 34.67 20.12
C GLY A 191 30.12 33.73 21.29
N ILE A 192 30.01 32.41 21.09
CA ILE A 192 30.30 31.36 22.08
C ILE A 192 31.69 30.77 21.79
N ALA A 193 31.96 30.32 20.56
CA ALA A 193 33.32 29.98 20.12
C ALA A 193 33.56 30.30 18.63
N THR A 194 34.80 30.66 18.31
CA THR A 194 35.27 30.89 16.93
C THR A 194 36.15 29.75 16.46
N VAL A 195 36.12 29.41 15.17
CA VAL A 195 37.00 28.39 14.55
C VAL A 195 37.80 29.00 13.39
N ASP A 196 39.06 28.58 13.21
CA ASP A 196 39.93 29.01 12.11
C ASP A 196 39.97 28.00 10.94
N GLU A 197 40.70 28.37 9.87
CA GLU A 197 40.88 27.56 8.65
C GLU A 197 41.58 26.19 8.89
N LYS A 198 41.97 25.86 10.12
CA LYS A 198 42.68 24.62 10.52
C LYS A 198 41.95 23.86 11.62
N GLY A 199 40.71 24.21 11.93
CA GLY A 199 39.95 23.58 13.01
C GLY A 199 40.39 24.01 14.42
N GLN A 200 41.17 25.08 14.57
CA GLN A 200 41.48 25.63 15.89
C GLN A 200 40.28 26.41 16.44
N VAL A 201 39.66 25.89 17.50
CA VAL A 201 38.45 26.46 18.12
C VAL A 201 38.83 27.23 19.39
N THR A 202 38.53 28.53 19.43
CA THR A 202 38.78 29.42 20.58
C THR A 202 37.48 29.77 21.29
N GLY A 203 37.40 29.50 22.59
CA GLY A 203 36.24 29.85 23.44
C GLY A 203 36.14 31.35 23.69
N VAL A 204 34.94 31.91 23.59
CA VAL A 204 34.65 33.36 23.68
C VAL A 204 33.74 33.71 24.86
N ALA A 205 32.73 32.87 25.14
CA ALA A 205 31.82 33.00 26.28
C ALA A 205 31.22 31.62 26.63
N GLU A 206 30.76 31.41 27.86
CA GLU A 206 30.13 30.15 28.29
C GLU A 206 28.92 29.77 27.40
N GLY A 207 28.84 28.50 26.98
CA GLY A 207 27.71 27.98 26.23
C GLY A 207 28.04 26.78 25.33
N SER A 208 27.00 26.13 24.79
CA SER A 208 27.14 25.09 23.76
C SER A 208 27.25 25.71 22.36
N VAL A 209 28.10 25.13 21.52
CA VAL A 209 28.26 25.53 20.11
C VAL A 209 28.60 24.30 19.26
N THR A 210 28.05 24.23 18.05
CA THR A 210 28.38 23.18 17.08
C THR A 210 29.42 23.70 16.10
N ILE A 211 30.50 22.96 15.91
CA ILE A 211 31.50 23.20 14.87
C ILE A 211 31.28 22.17 13.76
N THR A 212 31.25 22.62 12.52
CA THR A 212 31.06 21.78 11.34
C THR A 212 32.30 21.81 10.47
N ALA A 213 32.77 20.66 10.03
CA ALA A 213 33.75 20.53 8.94
C ALA A 213 33.03 20.05 7.68
N THR A 214 33.28 20.70 6.55
CA THR A 214 32.79 20.26 5.24
C THR A 214 33.96 19.79 4.39
N GLY A 215 33.87 18.61 3.78
CA GLY A 215 34.89 18.06 2.89
C GLY A 215 35.04 18.88 1.60
N ALA A 216 36.27 19.24 1.23
CA ALA A 216 36.54 20.12 0.09
C ALA A 216 36.27 19.51 -1.29
N GLN A 217 36.17 18.18 -1.39
CA GLN A 217 35.78 17.44 -2.61
C GLN A 217 34.45 16.71 -2.45
N THR A 218 34.22 16.08 -1.30
CA THR A 218 32.98 15.32 -1.06
C THR A 218 31.76 16.23 -0.86
N GLY A 219 31.96 17.43 -0.30
CA GLY A 219 30.88 18.31 0.14
C GLY A 219 30.15 17.82 1.41
N GLU A 220 30.55 16.66 1.95
CA GLU A 220 29.93 16.02 3.10
C GLU A 220 30.30 16.70 4.42
N LYS A 221 29.42 16.58 5.42
CA LYS A 221 29.49 17.37 6.66
C LYS A 221 29.61 16.51 7.92
N GLY A 222 30.75 16.66 8.60
CA GLY A 222 30.93 16.20 9.98
C GLY A 222 30.66 17.33 10.96
N THR A 223 30.12 17.00 12.14
CA THR A 223 29.84 17.99 13.20
C THR A 223 30.37 17.55 14.56
N TRP A 224 30.77 18.51 15.38
CA TRP A 224 31.25 18.30 16.74
C TRP A 224 30.66 19.34 17.68
N ASN A 225 30.17 18.90 18.83
CA ASN A 225 29.56 19.78 19.82
C ASN A 225 30.57 20.10 20.91
N ILE A 226 30.81 21.40 21.14
CA ILE A 226 31.69 21.92 22.18
C ILE A 226 30.84 22.61 23.23
N TYR A 227 31.21 22.42 24.50
CA TYR A 227 30.79 23.30 25.58
C TYR A 227 31.96 24.19 26.01
N VAL A 228 31.75 25.50 25.88
CA VAL A 228 32.66 26.52 26.38
C VAL A 228 32.32 26.78 27.85
N PHE A 229 33.32 26.77 28.74
CA PHE A 229 33.11 26.88 30.18
C PHE A 229 34.03 27.93 30.84
N GLU A 230 33.60 28.44 32.00
CA GLU A 230 34.45 29.14 32.96
C GLU A 230 34.77 28.19 34.13
N THR A 231 35.96 28.31 34.75
CA THR A 231 36.40 27.47 35.89
C THR A 231 35.47 27.63 37.11
N ASP A 232 35.16 26.59 37.89
CA ASP A 232 36.04 25.52 38.37
C ASP A 232 35.73 24.07 37.89
N GLU A 233 36.77 23.41 37.36
CA GLU A 233 37.10 21.95 37.33
C GLU A 233 36.00 20.87 37.14
N PRO A 234 35.80 20.38 35.90
CA PRO A 234 35.20 19.06 35.58
C PRO A 234 36.28 17.97 35.29
N PRO A 235 35.91 16.66 35.24
CA PRO A 235 36.89 15.55 35.17
C PRO A 235 37.47 15.27 33.77
N LEU A 236 38.58 14.53 33.75
CA LEU A 236 39.20 13.96 32.55
C LEU A 236 38.37 12.79 31.99
N PRO A 237 38.39 12.54 30.66
CA PRO A 237 37.81 11.34 30.06
C PRO A 237 38.60 10.07 30.42
N GLU A 238 37.93 8.93 30.38
CA GLU A 238 38.53 7.59 30.54
C GLU A 238 38.87 6.99 29.16
N PRO A 239 39.97 6.23 29.01
CA PRO A 239 40.34 5.61 27.73
C PRO A 239 39.34 4.53 27.34
N LYS A 240 39.17 4.32 26.02
CA LYS A 240 38.21 3.36 25.46
C LYS A 240 38.83 2.58 24.30
N VAL A 241 38.43 1.31 24.12
CA VAL A 241 38.80 0.51 22.95
C VAL A 241 37.71 0.58 21.88
N VAL A 242 38.11 0.52 20.61
CA VAL A 242 37.24 0.47 19.43
C VAL A 242 37.63 -0.73 18.56
N VAL A 243 36.65 -1.56 18.17
CA VAL A 243 36.87 -2.77 17.35
C VAL A 243 36.28 -2.60 15.94
N SER A 244 36.97 -3.11 14.92
CA SER A 244 36.59 -2.96 13.51
C SER A 244 36.91 -4.21 12.66
N GLY A 245 36.22 -4.38 11.53
CA GLY A 245 36.42 -5.48 10.58
C GLY A 245 35.11 -6.05 10.03
N PRO A 246 35.15 -7.19 9.30
CA PRO A 246 33.96 -7.81 8.71
C PRO A 246 33.00 -8.37 9.79
N SER A 247 31.69 -8.36 9.49
CA SER A 247 30.63 -8.81 10.42
C SER A 247 30.03 -10.18 10.08
N ALA A 248 30.60 -10.94 9.16
CA ALA A 248 30.10 -12.27 8.79
C ALA A 248 31.23 -13.22 8.35
N VAL A 249 31.06 -14.52 8.61
CA VAL A 249 31.98 -15.59 8.21
C VAL A 249 31.17 -16.86 7.93
N LYS A 250 31.59 -17.71 6.98
CA LYS A 250 30.89 -19.00 6.78
C LYS A 250 31.37 -20.04 7.80
N ILE A 251 30.56 -21.07 8.03
CA ILE A 251 30.99 -22.24 8.82
C ILE A 251 32.26 -22.83 8.19
N GLY A 252 33.35 -22.90 8.96
CA GLY A 252 34.66 -23.38 8.51
C GLY A 252 35.56 -22.35 7.81
N GLU A 253 35.10 -21.12 7.59
CA GLU A 253 35.92 -20.01 7.06
C GLU A 253 36.44 -19.09 8.19
N THR A 254 37.30 -18.13 7.85
CA THR A 254 37.93 -17.19 8.79
C THR A 254 37.89 -15.75 8.30
N ILE A 255 37.68 -14.80 9.22
CA ILE A 255 37.85 -13.35 9.01
C ILE A 255 38.86 -12.76 10.01
N THR A 256 39.19 -11.48 9.89
CA THR A 256 40.11 -10.78 10.80
C THR A 256 39.53 -9.43 11.21
N LEU A 257 39.61 -9.14 12.51
CA LEU A 257 39.22 -7.89 13.14
C LEU A 257 40.45 -7.17 13.68
N GLU A 258 40.39 -5.84 13.74
CA GLU A 258 41.42 -4.97 14.30
C GLU A 258 40.85 -4.15 15.47
N ALA A 259 41.68 -3.82 16.45
CA ALA A 259 41.31 -3.04 17.63
C ALA A 259 42.27 -1.87 17.87
N THR A 260 41.76 -0.77 18.41
CA THR A 260 42.50 0.47 18.71
C THR A 260 42.02 1.10 20.02
N THR A 261 42.84 1.92 20.68
CA THR A 261 42.47 2.63 21.93
C THR A 261 42.41 4.14 21.69
N THR A 262 41.31 4.77 22.08
CA THR A 262 41.14 6.24 22.12
C THR A 262 41.49 6.79 23.50
N ASP A 263 42.11 7.97 23.53
CA ASP A 263 42.54 8.70 24.75
C ASP A 263 43.48 7.90 25.69
N GLY A 264 44.25 6.96 25.13
CA GLY A 264 45.30 6.21 25.81
C GLY A 264 46.26 5.52 24.82
N GLU A 265 47.20 4.73 25.35
CA GLU A 265 48.02 3.78 24.57
C GLU A 265 47.92 2.40 25.25
N ASP A 266 47.71 1.34 24.47
CA ASP A 266 47.78 -0.07 24.90
C ASP A 266 48.86 -0.80 24.09
N SER A 267 49.56 -1.75 24.71
CA SER A 267 50.58 -2.57 24.04
C SER A 267 50.05 -3.85 23.37
N GLY A 268 48.76 -4.15 23.53
CA GLY A 268 48.06 -5.28 22.93
C GLY A 268 46.58 -5.32 23.32
N TYR A 269 45.88 -6.35 22.82
CA TYR A 269 44.46 -6.57 23.07
C TYR A 269 44.16 -8.03 23.40
N ASP A 270 43.49 -8.27 24.53
CA ASP A 270 42.91 -9.56 24.87
C ASP A 270 41.57 -9.73 24.14
N TRP A 271 41.47 -10.77 23.29
CA TRP A 271 40.29 -11.06 22.48
C TRP A 271 39.43 -12.17 23.10
N ALA A 272 38.11 -12.02 23.05
CA ALA A 272 37.15 -13.01 23.54
C ALA A 272 35.95 -13.19 22.60
N SER A 273 35.42 -14.41 22.55
CA SER A 273 34.14 -14.75 21.90
C SER A 273 33.07 -15.00 22.96
N SER A 274 31.84 -14.56 22.72
CA SER A 274 30.71 -14.83 23.62
C SER A 274 30.24 -16.29 23.57
N ASP A 275 30.51 -17.01 22.47
CA ASP A 275 30.21 -18.43 22.33
C ASP A 275 31.17 -19.11 21.33
N GLU A 276 32.17 -19.82 21.86
CA GLU A 276 33.13 -20.60 21.07
C GLU A 276 32.50 -21.75 20.27
N ALA A 277 31.25 -22.15 20.57
CA ALA A 277 30.52 -23.12 19.75
C ALA A 277 29.93 -22.50 18.47
N ILE A 278 29.78 -21.17 18.41
CA ILE A 278 29.32 -20.42 17.23
C ILE A 278 30.53 -19.94 16.43
N ALA A 279 31.46 -19.20 17.05
CA ALA A 279 32.77 -18.90 16.45
C ALA A 279 33.87 -18.74 17.51
N THR A 280 35.09 -19.12 17.16
CA THR A 280 36.30 -18.92 18.00
C THR A 280 37.07 -17.70 17.54
N VAL A 281 37.81 -17.03 18.43
CA VAL A 281 38.70 -15.91 18.10
C VAL A 281 40.07 -16.07 18.74
N ALA A 282 41.13 -15.70 18.02
CA ALA A 282 42.49 -15.56 18.53
C ALA A 282 43.22 -14.45 17.76
N ASP A 283 43.88 -13.53 18.47
CA ASP A 283 44.65 -12.42 17.88
C ASP A 283 43.88 -11.65 16.79
N GLY A 284 42.59 -11.39 17.00
CA GLY A 284 41.68 -10.74 16.04
C GLY A 284 41.13 -11.65 14.93
N VAL A 285 41.68 -12.84 14.72
CA VAL A 285 41.21 -13.80 13.70
C VAL A 285 40.02 -14.60 14.23
N VAL A 286 38.86 -14.50 13.56
CA VAL A 286 37.60 -15.17 13.96
C VAL A 286 37.31 -16.34 13.00
N THR A 287 36.98 -17.52 13.53
CA THR A 287 36.69 -18.75 12.75
C THR A 287 35.27 -19.25 13.02
N GLY A 288 34.44 -19.37 11.99
CA GLY A 288 33.04 -19.84 12.11
C GLY A 288 32.93 -21.35 12.40
N VAL A 289 32.09 -21.73 13.36
CA VAL A 289 31.94 -23.11 13.86
C VAL A 289 30.53 -23.68 13.67
N ALA A 290 29.47 -22.89 13.94
CA ALA A 290 28.07 -23.29 13.75
C ALA A 290 27.18 -22.06 13.47
N GLU A 291 25.98 -22.22 12.89
CA GLU A 291 25.08 -21.09 12.58
C GLU A 291 24.75 -20.26 13.82
N GLY A 292 24.87 -18.93 13.69
CA GLY A 292 24.43 -17.97 14.69
C GLY A 292 25.26 -16.69 14.68
N PRO A 293 24.77 -15.60 15.31
CA PRO A 293 25.60 -14.46 15.64
C PRO A 293 26.42 -14.74 16.90
N VAL A 294 27.65 -14.24 16.93
CA VAL A 294 28.49 -14.26 18.13
C VAL A 294 29.12 -12.89 18.35
N VAL A 295 29.23 -12.47 19.61
CA VAL A 295 29.92 -11.24 20.00
C VAL A 295 31.41 -11.53 20.10
N ILE A 296 32.21 -10.72 19.42
CA ILE A 296 33.66 -10.64 19.57
C ILE A 296 34.01 -9.33 20.27
N THR A 297 34.76 -9.44 21.37
CA THR A 297 35.19 -8.33 22.23
C THR A 297 36.72 -8.26 22.24
N ALA A 298 37.27 -7.04 22.24
CA ALA A 298 38.68 -6.78 22.54
C ALA A 298 38.80 -5.90 23.80
N THR A 299 39.80 -6.18 24.64
CA THR A 299 40.11 -5.42 25.86
C THR A 299 41.58 -4.99 25.84
N GLY A 300 41.87 -3.72 26.11
CA GLY A 300 43.23 -3.16 26.14
C GLY A 300 44.04 -3.74 27.30
N THR A 301 45.24 -4.26 27.02
CA THR A 301 46.03 -5.00 28.02
C THR A 301 46.65 -4.15 29.12
N ASP A 302 46.78 -2.84 28.92
CA ASP A 302 47.40 -1.90 29.85
C ASP A 302 46.36 -0.95 30.48
N THR A 303 45.35 -0.54 29.72
CA THR A 303 44.25 0.32 30.18
C THR A 303 43.15 -0.47 30.90
N GLY A 304 42.93 -1.74 30.52
CA GLY A 304 41.77 -2.53 30.95
C GLY A 304 40.45 -2.05 30.35
N ALA A 305 40.48 -1.13 29.36
CA ALA A 305 39.30 -0.63 28.68
C ALA A 305 38.79 -1.64 27.64
N SER A 306 37.47 -1.70 27.44
CA SER A 306 36.82 -2.48 26.38
C SER A 306 35.94 -1.56 25.53
N ASP A 307 35.46 -2.04 24.38
CA ASP A 307 34.43 -1.32 23.63
C ASP A 307 33.03 -1.54 24.24
N ASP A 308 32.14 -0.57 24.03
CA ASP A 308 30.68 -0.75 24.14
C ASP A 308 30.11 -1.41 22.87
N TYR A 309 30.79 -1.22 21.73
CA TYR A 309 30.44 -1.70 20.40
C TYR A 309 31.13 -3.04 20.09
N ASN A 310 30.59 -4.11 20.69
CA ASN A 310 30.98 -5.47 20.32
C ASN A 310 30.76 -5.73 18.82
N VAL A 311 31.74 -6.34 18.15
CA VAL A 311 31.56 -6.78 16.75
C VAL A 311 30.79 -8.09 16.75
N TYR A 312 29.61 -8.07 16.13
CA TYR A 312 28.82 -9.27 15.93
C TYR A 312 29.24 -9.94 14.62
N VAL A 313 29.70 -11.18 14.72
CA VAL A 313 30.07 -12.02 13.58
C VAL A 313 28.96 -13.03 13.33
N PHE A 314 28.27 -12.89 12.20
CA PHE A 314 27.24 -13.82 11.75
C PHE A 314 27.88 -15.04 11.07
N VAL A 315 27.61 -16.21 11.61
CA VAL A 315 28.01 -17.49 11.04
C VAL A 315 26.83 -18.09 10.25
N ILE A 316 27.04 -18.34 8.95
CA ILE A 316 25.97 -18.73 8.01
C ILE A 316 26.15 -20.14 7.43
N VAL A 317 25.02 -20.80 7.16
CA VAL A 317 24.90 -22.11 6.49
C VAL A 317 24.76 -21.91 4.97
N PRO A 318 25.28 -22.80 4.11
CA PRO A 318 24.86 -22.83 2.70
C PRO A 318 23.34 -23.10 2.55
N PRO A 319 22.72 -22.65 1.43
CA PRO A 319 21.30 -22.90 1.16
C PRO A 319 20.98 -24.39 1.01
N THR A 320 19.72 -24.75 1.26
CA THR A 320 19.21 -26.11 1.06
C THR A 320 18.97 -26.42 -0.43
N PRO A 321 19.21 -27.66 -0.89
CA PRO A 321 18.85 -28.05 -2.24
C PRO A 321 17.35 -28.02 -2.50
N GLU A 322 16.96 -27.59 -3.69
CA GLU A 322 15.57 -27.59 -4.17
C GLU A 322 15.52 -28.32 -5.52
N VAL A 323 14.44 -29.05 -5.80
CA VAL A 323 14.20 -29.70 -7.10
C VAL A 323 13.09 -28.95 -7.81
N THR A 324 13.15 -28.92 -9.15
CA THR A 324 12.11 -28.36 -10.02
C THR A 324 11.84 -29.31 -11.18
N VAL A 325 10.58 -29.37 -11.63
CA VAL A 325 10.13 -30.19 -12.76
C VAL A 325 9.60 -29.32 -13.89
N SER A 326 9.94 -29.66 -15.13
CA SER A 326 9.56 -28.91 -16.33
C SER A 326 9.25 -29.83 -17.52
N GLY A 327 8.52 -29.31 -18.50
CA GLY A 327 8.14 -30.03 -19.73
C GLY A 327 6.73 -29.66 -20.21
N PRO A 328 6.06 -30.52 -21.00
CA PRO A 328 4.68 -30.29 -21.43
C PRO A 328 3.65 -30.65 -20.35
N SER A 329 2.64 -29.80 -20.11
CA SER A 329 1.55 -30.07 -19.17
C SER A 329 0.34 -30.81 -19.77
N ALA A 330 0.46 -31.31 -21.01
CA ALA A 330 -0.61 -32.08 -21.66
C ALA A 330 -0.05 -33.20 -22.54
N VAL A 331 -0.71 -34.36 -22.51
CA VAL A 331 -0.37 -35.56 -23.29
C VAL A 331 -1.63 -36.12 -23.96
N LYS A 332 -1.54 -36.58 -25.20
CA LYS A 332 -2.68 -37.21 -25.87
C LYS A 332 -2.78 -38.68 -25.45
N VAL A 333 -4.00 -39.18 -25.24
CA VAL A 333 -4.22 -40.58 -24.83
C VAL A 333 -3.65 -41.54 -25.89
N GLY A 334 -2.74 -42.42 -25.45
CA GLY A 334 -1.97 -43.34 -26.29
C GLY A 334 -0.61 -42.80 -26.78
N GLU A 335 -0.25 -41.57 -26.43
CA GLU A 335 1.01 -40.90 -26.81
C GLU A 335 1.84 -40.51 -25.57
N THR A 336 3.06 -40.02 -25.80
CA THR A 336 4.07 -39.78 -24.76
C THR A 336 4.65 -38.37 -24.83
N ILE A 337 4.87 -37.77 -23.67
CA ILE A 337 5.69 -36.57 -23.48
C ILE A 337 6.91 -36.90 -22.60
N THR A 338 7.81 -35.96 -22.41
CA THR A 338 8.94 -36.10 -21.48
C THR A 338 9.02 -34.85 -20.61
N LEU A 339 9.17 -35.06 -19.31
CA LEU A 339 9.48 -34.06 -18.31
C LEU A 339 10.96 -34.19 -17.93
N GLU A 340 11.59 -33.07 -17.61
CA GLU A 340 12.95 -33.01 -17.08
C GLU A 340 12.91 -32.41 -15.67
N ALA A 341 13.85 -32.81 -14.82
CA ALA A 341 13.98 -32.30 -13.46
C ALA A 341 15.40 -31.80 -13.22
N ALA A 342 15.54 -30.75 -12.42
CA ALA A 342 16.81 -30.11 -12.10
C ALA A 342 16.88 -29.72 -10.62
N THR A 343 18.07 -29.83 -10.04
CA THR A 343 18.36 -29.47 -8.64
C THR A 343 19.12 -28.14 -8.60
N THR A 344 18.66 -27.19 -7.78
CA THR A 344 19.40 -25.98 -7.41
C THR A 344 20.00 -26.15 -6.02
N ASN A 345 21.01 -25.36 -5.66
CA ASN A 345 21.67 -25.39 -4.34
C ASN A 345 22.25 -26.76 -3.89
N GLY A 346 22.41 -27.71 -4.82
CA GLY A 346 22.98 -29.03 -4.60
C GLY A 346 23.14 -29.80 -5.91
N ASP A 347 23.71 -31.02 -5.83
CA ASP A 347 23.85 -31.96 -6.94
C ASP A 347 23.01 -33.22 -6.66
N ASP A 348 22.33 -33.76 -7.68
CA ASP A 348 21.68 -35.09 -7.65
C ASP A 348 22.20 -35.97 -8.78
N SER A 349 22.46 -37.25 -8.49
CA SER A 349 22.85 -38.25 -9.52
C SER A 349 21.68 -38.73 -10.40
N GLY A 350 20.47 -38.22 -10.14
CA GLY A 350 19.25 -38.44 -10.92
C GLY A 350 18.00 -38.31 -10.05
N TYR A 351 16.84 -38.56 -10.65
CA TYR A 351 15.54 -38.37 -10.02
C TYR A 351 14.72 -39.67 -10.01
N ASP A 352 14.01 -39.96 -8.92
CA ASP A 352 12.92 -40.92 -8.91
C ASP A 352 11.61 -40.21 -9.28
N TRP A 353 10.79 -40.85 -10.12
CA TRP A 353 9.57 -40.27 -10.69
C TRP A 353 8.34 -41.07 -10.28
N ALA A 354 7.24 -40.38 -9.97
CA ALA A 354 5.97 -40.98 -9.58
C ALA A 354 4.78 -40.28 -10.28
N SER A 355 3.68 -41.02 -10.46
CA SER A 355 2.41 -40.50 -10.95
C SER A 355 1.34 -40.67 -9.88
N SER A 356 0.49 -39.66 -9.69
CA SER A 356 -0.61 -39.72 -8.71
C SER A 356 -1.74 -40.67 -9.13
N ASP A 357 -1.86 -41.00 -10.43
CA ASP A 357 -2.77 -42.02 -10.96
C ASP A 357 -2.26 -42.60 -12.30
N GLU A 358 -1.64 -43.79 -12.23
CA GLU A 358 -1.17 -44.55 -13.39
C GLU A 358 -2.29 -44.96 -14.37
N ALA A 359 -3.57 -44.93 -13.98
CA ALA A 359 -4.67 -45.17 -14.91
C ALA A 359 -4.95 -43.96 -15.83
N ILE A 360 -4.53 -42.76 -15.43
CA ILE A 360 -4.62 -41.52 -16.22
C ILE A 360 -3.34 -41.32 -17.03
N ALA A 361 -2.17 -41.35 -16.38
CA ALA A 361 -0.88 -41.41 -17.07
C ALA A 361 0.21 -42.11 -16.25
N THR A 362 1.05 -42.93 -16.89
CA THR A 362 2.22 -43.56 -16.27
C THR A 362 3.49 -42.76 -16.55
N VAL A 363 4.38 -42.60 -15.57
CA VAL A 363 5.73 -42.00 -15.76
C VAL A 363 6.84 -43.03 -15.53
N ALA A 364 7.91 -42.95 -16.32
CA ALA A 364 9.17 -43.65 -16.06
C ALA A 364 10.33 -42.81 -16.60
N ASP A 365 11.34 -42.54 -15.76
CA ASP A 365 12.53 -41.74 -16.12
C ASP A 365 12.17 -40.42 -16.84
N GLY A 366 11.20 -39.68 -16.30
CA GLY A 366 10.66 -38.43 -16.88
C GLY A 366 9.66 -38.61 -18.04
N VAL A 367 9.60 -39.77 -18.69
CA VAL A 367 8.70 -40.02 -19.83
C VAL A 367 7.29 -40.33 -19.34
N VAL A 368 6.32 -39.44 -19.62
CA VAL A 368 4.91 -39.58 -19.21
C VAL A 368 4.07 -40.06 -20.40
N THR A 369 3.30 -41.13 -20.22
CA THR A 369 2.43 -41.74 -21.24
C THR A 369 0.97 -41.56 -20.87
N GLY A 370 0.16 -40.94 -21.73
CA GLY A 370 -1.28 -40.77 -21.49
C GLY A 370 -2.05 -42.08 -21.68
N VAL A 371 -2.79 -42.52 -20.65
CA VAL A 371 -3.47 -43.82 -20.60
C VAL A 371 -5.00 -43.68 -20.70
N THR A 372 -5.61 -42.74 -19.99
CA THR A 372 -7.04 -42.36 -20.12
C THR A 372 -7.23 -40.86 -19.93
N GLU A 373 -8.38 -40.32 -20.34
CA GLU A 373 -8.68 -38.89 -20.25
C GLU A 373 -8.85 -38.44 -18.78
N GLY A 374 -8.07 -37.43 -18.35
CA GLY A 374 -8.04 -36.97 -16.96
C GLY A 374 -6.83 -36.10 -16.60
N ALA A 375 -6.82 -35.53 -15.40
CA ALA A 375 -5.68 -34.79 -14.83
C ALA A 375 -4.90 -35.65 -13.84
N VAL A 376 -3.59 -35.51 -13.81
CA VAL A 376 -2.68 -36.27 -12.91
C VAL A 376 -1.46 -35.43 -12.53
N VAL A 377 -0.94 -35.63 -11.32
CA VAL A 377 0.30 -34.99 -10.86
C VAL A 377 1.45 -35.97 -11.07
N ILE A 378 2.57 -35.46 -11.60
CA ILE A 378 3.81 -36.18 -11.82
C ILE A 378 4.89 -35.56 -10.92
N THR A 379 5.32 -36.31 -9.92
CA THR A 379 6.34 -35.88 -8.94
C THR A 379 7.72 -36.35 -9.40
N ALA A 380 8.75 -35.50 -9.24
CA ALA A 380 10.15 -35.93 -9.24
C ALA A 380 10.77 -35.75 -7.85
N THR A 381 11.74 -36.60 -7.49
CA THR A 381 12.48 -36.50 -6.23
C THR A 381 13.97 -36.78 -6.45
N GLY A 382 14.83 -35.89 -5.96
CA GLY A 382 16.30 -36.02 -6.04
C GLY A 382 16.81 -37.23 -5.27
N LYS A 383 17.64 -38.07 -5.90
CA LYS A 383 18.12 -39.34 -5.34
C LYS A 383 19.17 -39.19 -4.22
N ASP A 384 19.89 -38.08 -4.19
CA ASP A 384 20.93 -37.78 -3.20
C ASP A 384 20.47 -36.68 -2.22
N THR A 385 19.68 -35.71 -2.68
CA THR A 385 19.17 -34.60 -1.85
C THR A 385 17.85 -34.92 -1.14
N GLY A 386 16.98 -35.72 -1.76
CA GLY A 386 15.62 -36.01 -1.26
C GLY A 386 14.61 -34.87 -1.42
N ALA A 387 14.97 -33.76 -2.08
CA ALA A 387 14.04 -32.68 -2.43
C ALA A 387 13.14 -33.07 -3.62
N SER A 388 11.94 -32.48 -3.74
CA SER A 388 10.92 -32.91 -4.70
C SER A 388 10.02 -31.77 -5.19
N ASP A 389 9.48 -31.91 -6.40
CA ASP A 389 8.52 -30.97 -7.01
C ASP A 389 7.43 -31.72 -7.82
N ASP A 390 6.25 -31.10 -7.94
CA ASP A 390 4.97 -31.68 -8.37
C ASP A 390 4.42 -31.02 -9.65
N TYR A 391 4.42 -31.75 -10.76
CA TYR A 391 4.07 -31.21 -12.08
C TYR A 391 2.73 -31.71 -12.60
N ASN A 392 1.82 -30.80 -12.98
CA ASN A 392 0.48 -31.15 -13.44
C ASN A 392 0.46 -31.53 -14.93
N VAL A 393 -0.08 -32.72 -15.25
CA VAL A 393 -0.24 -33.22 -16.62
C VAL A 393 -1.70 -33.59 -16.92
N TYR A 394 -2.22 -33.17 -18.08
CA TYR A 394 -3.57 -33.49 -18.53
C TYR A 394 -3.58 -34.43 -19.75
N ALA A 395 -4.28 -35.54 -19.64
CA ALA A 395 -4.45 -36.54 -20.70
C ALA A 395 -5.75 -36.31 -21.49
N PHE A 396 -5.69 -36.22 -22.83
CA PHE A 396 -6.83 -35.76 -23.66
C PHE A 396 -7.01 -36.47 -25.03
N VAL A 397 -8.15 -36.20 -25.69
CA VAL A 397 -8.54 -36.67 -27.04
C VAL A 397 -9.12 -35.55 -27.93
N VAL A 398 -9.24 -35.76 -29.24
CA VAL A 398 -9.48 -34.71 -30.26
C VAL A 398 -10.93 -34.73 -30.81
N VAL A 399 -11.50 -33.54 -31.09
CA VAL A 399 -12.93 -33.33 -31.44
C VAL A 399 -13.11 -32.32 -32.61
N PRO A 400 -14.05 -32.54 -33.57
CA PRO A 400 -14.29 -31.72 -34.78
C PRO A 400 -15.07 -30.36 -34.64
N PRO A 401 -15.40 -29.68 -35.78
CA PRO A 401 -16.42 -27.98 -36.01
C PRO A 401 -17.73 -27.32 -35.41
N PRO A 402 -17.80 -25.96 -35.44
CA PRO A 402 -19.05 -25.17 -35.27
C PRO A 402 -19.90 -25.03 -36.56
N ALA A 403 -21.01 -24.27 -36.48
CA ALA A 403 -22.12 -24.20 -37.45
C ALA A 403 -22.40 -22.75 -37.94
N PRO A 404 -23.14 -22.52 -39.06
CA PRO A 404 -23.27 -21.21 -39.71
C PRO A 404 -24.13 -20.15 -38.97
N GLU A 405 -23.86 -18.86 -39.25
CA GLU A 405 -24.46 -17.66 -38.62
C GLU A 405 -24.68 -16.53 -39.67
N VAL A 406 -25.74 -15.72 -39.52
CA VAL A 406 -26.12 -14.60 -40.42
C VAL A 406 -26.28 -13.29 -39.63
N LYS A 407 -26.02 -12.13 -40.27
CA LYS A 407 -26.18 -10.75 -39.73
C LYS A 407 -26.85 -9.82 -40.76
N ILE A 408 -27.38 -8.68 -40.29
CA ILE A 408 -28.02 -7.61 -41.10
C ILE A 408 -27.38 -6.25 -40.79
N SER A 409 -27.33 -5.35 -41.77
CA SER A 409 -26.91 -3.95 -41.65
C SER A 409 -27.76 -3.02 -42.52
N GLY A 410 -28.02 -1.79 -42.06
CA GLY A 410 -28.70 -0.73 -42.83
C GLY A 410 -29.33 0.34 -41.92
N PRO A 411 -30.21 1.22 -42.43
CA PRO A 411 -30.87 2.24 -41.60
C PRO A 411 -31.90 1.64 -40.62
N ALA A 412 -32.08 2.27 -39.46
CA ALA A 412 -33.05 1.86 -38.44
C ALA A 412 -34.38 2.65 -38.46
N ALA A 413 -34.53 3.60 -39.39
CA ALA A 413 -35.73 4.43 -39.50
C ALA A 413 -36.03 4.81 -40.96
N VAL A 414 -37.32 4.90 -41.30
CA VAL A 414 -37.81 5.26 -42.64
C VAL A 414 -38.97 6.25 -42.53
N LYS A 415 -39.02 7.27 -43.38
CA LYS A 415 -40.14 8.23 -43.35
C LYS A 415 -41.40 7.59 -43.91
N LEU A 416 -42.57 8.02 -43.41
CA LEU A 416 -43.86 7.53 -43.90
C LEU A 416 -44.03 7.77 -45.41
N GLY A 417 -44.11 6.69 -46.19
CA GLY A 417 -44.21 6.71 -47.66
C GLY A 417 -42.89 6.65 -48.41
N GLU A 418 -41.74 6.57 -47.73
CA GLU A 418 -40.40 6.45 -48.33
C GLU A 418 -39.82 5.03 -48.12
N THR A 419 -38.61 4.80 -48.64
CA THR A 419 -37.91 3.51 -48.64
C THR A 419 -36.49 3.61 -48.06
N ILE A 420 -35.99 2.53 -47.45
CA ILE A 420 -34.60 2.32 -47.06
C ILE A 420 -34.15 0.91 -47.49
N ASP A 421 -32.86 0.68 -47.68
CA ASP A 421 -32.32 -0.62 -48.08
C ASP A 421 -31.57 -1.27 -46.91
N LEU A 422 -31.71 -2.59 -46.75
CA LEU A 422 -30.96 -3.41 -45.78
C LEU A 422 -30.15 -4.49 -46.51
N GLU A 423 -28.94 -4.73 -46.03
CA GLU A 423 -28.04 -5.79 -46.50
C GLU A 423 -27.90 -6.91 -45.45
N ALA A 424 -27.56 -8.12 -45.89
CA ALA A 424 -27.33 -9.26 -45.00
C ALA A 424 -26.07 -10.04 -45.43
N ALA A 425 -25.39 -10.65 -44.46
CA ALA A 425 -24.14 -11.37 -44.65
C ALA A 425 -24.03 -12.61 -43.74
N THR A 426 -23.41 -13.66 -44.25
CA THR A 426 -23.15 -14.93 -43.52
C THR A 426 -21.72 -14.90 -42.97
N VAL A 427 -21.56 -15.15 -41.67
CA VAL A 427 -20.28 -15.01 -40.94
C VAL A 427 -19.48 -16.31 -40.96
N TYR A 428 -20.18 -17.45 -40.87
CA TYR A 428 -19.60 -18.78 -40.94
C TYR A 428 -20.43 -19.61 -41.92
N GLY A 429 -19.76 -20.35 -42.82
CA GLY A 429 -20.40 -21.02 -43.96
C GLY A 429 -20.67 -20.08 -45.15
N GLU A 430 -21.47 -20.54 -46.10
CA GLU A 430 -21.85 -19.79 -47.31
C GLU A 430 -23.39 -19.84 -47.49
N ASP A 431 -23.98 -18.73 -47.94
CA ASP A 431 -25.37 -18.66 -48.41
C ASP A 431 -25.40 -17.99 -49.79
N THR A 432 -26.19 -18.54 -50.71
CA THR A 432 -26.36 -17.98 -52.07
C THR A 432 -27.32 -16.78 -52.13
N GLY A 433 -27.83 -16.35 -50.97
CA GLY A 433 -28.68 -15.17 -50.79
C GLY A 433 -29.61 -15.33 -49.58
N TYR A 434 -30.48 -14.35 -49.37
CA TYR A 434 -31.34 -14.27 -48.19
C TYR A 434 -32.83 -14.18 -48.56
N ASP A 435 -33.70 -14.76 -47.76
CA ASP A 435 -35.14 -14.51 -47.80
C ASP A 435 -35.53 -13.53 -46.70
N TRP A 436 -36.09 -12.39 -47.10
CA TRP A 436 -36.47 -11.28 -46.24
C TRP A 436 -37.95 -11.35 -45.82
N LYS A 437 -38.26 -10.83 -44.62
CA LYS A 437 -39.63 -10.79 -44.08
C LYS A 437 -39.82 -9.68 -43.07
N SER A 438 -40.95 -8.96 -43.13
CA SER A 438 -41.39 -8.06 -42.05
C SER A 438 -42.21 -8.80 -40.99
N SER A 439 -42.07 -8.39 -39.73
CA SER A 439 -42.97 -8.78 -38.64
C SER A 439 -44.32 -8.04 -38.69
N ASN A 440 -44.42 -6.94 -39.44
CA ASN A 440 -45.62 -6.12 -39.53
C ASN A 440 -45.70 -5.31 -40.84
N ASP A 441 -46.12 -5.97 -41.93
CA ASP A 441 -46.36 -5.36 -43.26
C ASP A 441 -47.32 -4.15 -43.25
N ALA A 442 -48.16 -3.99 -42.22
CA ALA A 442 -49.03 -2.83 -42.10
C ALA A 442 -48.31 -1.57 -41.57
N VAL A 443 -47.11 -1.73 -41.02
CA VAL A 443 -46.21 -0.64 -40.60
C VAL A 443 -45.08 -0.47 -41.60
N ALA A 444 -44.37 -1.55 -41.96
CA ALA A 444 -43.35 -1.53 -43.01
C ALA A 444 -43.27 -2.88 -43.74
N THR A 445 -43.21 -2.85 -45.07
CA THR A 445 -43.03 -4.02 -45.94
C THR A 445 -41.59 -4.11 -46.43
N VAL A 446 -41.01 -5.31 -46.51
CA VAL A 446 -39.72 -5.57 -47.17
C VAL A 446 -39.91 -6.38 -48.44
N ASP A 447 -39.11 -6.15 -49.47
CA ASP A 447 -39.10 -6.95 -50.70
C ASP A 447 -37.99 -8.02 -50.75
N ALA A 448 -37.75 -8.61 -51.92
CA ALA A 448 -36.81 -9.72 -52.10
C ALA A 448 -35.33 -9.29 -52.11
N ASP A 449 -35.05 -8.01 -52.36
CA ASP A 449 -33.69 -7.48 -52.50
C ASP A 449 -33.21 -6.78 -51.21
N GLY A 450 -34.12 -6.56 -50.24
CA GLY A 450 -33.84 -5.93 -48.94
C GLY A 450 -34.46 -4.55 -48.76
N THR A 451 -35.21 -4.05 -49.75
CA THR A 451 -35.82 -2.71 -49.72
C THR A 451 -37.03 -2.68 -48.78
N VAL A 452 -36.99 -1.85 -47.75
CA VAL A 452 -38.05 -1.66 -46.75
C VAL A 452 -38.83 -0.36 -47.03
N THR A 453 -40.14 -0.46 -47.26
CA THR A 453 -41.05 0.68 -47.46
C THR A 453 -41.83 1.01 -46.19
N GLY A 454 -41.86 2.27 -45.77
CA GLY A 454 -42.65 2.74 -44.62
C GLY A 454 -44.13 2.97 -44.96
N ILE A 455 -45.04 2.16 -44.41
CA ILE A 455 -46.48 2.13 -44.73
C ILE A 455 -47.33 2.87 -43.67
N ALA A 456 -47.01 2.75 -42.38
CA ALA A 456 -47.70 3.45 -41.29
C ALA A 456 -46.75 3.66 -40.09
N ILE A 457 -46.96 4.75 -39.34
CA ILE A 457 -46.12 5.13 -38.19
C ILE A 457 -46.08 4.02 -37.12
N GLY A 458 -44.88 3.62 -36.72
CA GLY A 458 -44.63 2.60 -35.69
C GLY A 458 -43.40 1.72 -35.96
N PRO A 459 -43.13 0.73 -35.09
CA PRO A 459 -42.01 -0.22 -35.26
C PRO A 459 -42.41 -1.46 -36.07
N ALA A 460 -41.45 -1.96 -36.86
CA ALA A 460 -41.44 -3.28 -37.47
C ALA A 460 -40.06 -3.94 -37.24
N ILE A 461 -40.00 -5.27 -37.32
CA ILE A 461 -38.76 -6.05 -37.31
C ILE A 461 -38.62 -6.70 -38.68
N ILE A 462 -37.46 -6.55 -39.30
CA ILE A 462 -37.14 -7.14 -40.60
C ILE A 462 -36.18 -8.31 -40.38
N THR A 463 -36.62 -9.52 -40.69
CA THR A 463 -35.85 -10.76 -40.57
C THR A 463 -35.22 -11.10 -41.91
N ALA A 464 -33.94 -11.48 -41.92
CA ALA A 464 -33.26 -12.14 -43.04
C ALA A 464 -33.01 -13.62 -42.70
N THR A 465 -33.22 -14.52 -43.66
CA THR A 465 -32.95 -15.96 -43.52
C THR A 465 -31.98 -16.41 -44.61
N GLY A 466 -30.85 -17.02 -44.26
CA GLY A 466 -29.92 -17.62 -45.23
C GLY A 466 -30.58 -18.77 -46.01
N LYS A 467 -30.49 -18.75 -47.34
CA LYS A 467 -31.17 -19.71 -48.23
C LYS A 467 -30.62 -21.13 -48.18
N ASP A 468 -29.36 -21.29 -47.80
CA ASP A 468 -28.64 -22.58 -47.75
C ASP A 468 -28.34 -23.01 -46.30
N SER A 469 -28.05 -22.04 -45.41
CA SER A 469 -27.79 -22.28 -43.98
C SER A 469 -29.08 -22.42 -43.15
N GLY A 470 -30.15 -21.71 -43.53
CA GLY A 470 -31.36 -21.55 -42.73
C GLY A 470 -31.18 -20.69 -41.46
N ALA A 471 -30.02 -20.07 -41.27
CA ALA A 471 -29.75 -19.18 -40.14
C ALA A 471 -30.46 -17.82 -40.31
N THR A 472 -30.86 -17.20 -39.20
CA THR A 472 -31.73 -16.00 -39.20
C THR A 472 -31.13 -14.85 -38.41
N ALA A 473 -31.27 -13.62 -38.92
CA ALA A 473 -30.99 -12.37 -38.23
C ALA A 473 -32.22 -11.46 -38.23
N ASP A 474 -32.33 -10.57 -37.24
CA ASP A 474 -33.42 -9.60 -37.09
C ASP A 474 -32.89 -8.16 -37.01
N TRP A 475 -33.57 -7.22 -37.66
CA TRP A 475 -33.25 -5.79 -37.67
C TRP A 475 -34.47 -4.93 -37.30
N ASN A 476 -34.30 -3.90 -36.47
CA ASN A 476 -35.40 -3.05 -36.00
C ASN A 476 -35.55 -1.79 -36.88
N VAL A 477 -36.75 -1.54 -37.40
CA VAL A 477 -37.07 -0.38 -38.25
C VAL A 477 -38.25 0.41 -37.67
N TYR A 478 -38.15 1.74 -37.63
CA TYR A 478 -39.22 2.63 -37.16
C TYR A 478 -39.70 3.64 -38.22
N VAL A 479 -41.02 3.78 -38.36
CA VAL A 479 -41.67 4.64 -39.36
C VAL A 479 -42.21 5.94 -38.72
N TRP A 480 -41.94 7.11 -39.31
CA TRP A 480 -42.17 8.43 -38.69
C TRP A 480 -42.72 9.53 -39.62
N ASP A 481 -43.15 10.66 -39.03
CA ASP A 481 -43.73 11.86 -39.69
C ASP A 481 -43.28 13.16 -38.97
N GLU A 482 -43.46 14.33 -39.59
CA GLU A 482 -42.62 15.53 -39.40
C GLU A 482 -42.74 16.32 -38.07
N ILE A 483 -41.60 16.44 -37.38
CA ILE A 483 -41.20 17.52 -36.44
C ILE A 483 -39.72 17.83 -36.79
N PRO A 484 -39.23 19.10 -36.74
CA PRO A 484 -37.91 19.44 -37.28
C PRO A 484 -36.75 18.70 -36.60
N PRO A 485 -35.77 18.18 -37.39
CA PRO A 485 -34.60 17.48 -36.87
C PRO A 485 -33.58 18.43 -36.22
N PRO A 486 -32.59 17.89 -35.48
CA PRO A 486 -31.37 18.61 -35.12
C PRO A 486 -30.57 19.08 -36.36
N ASP A 487 -29.55 19.91 -36.16
CA ASP A 487 -28.58 20.22 -37.20
C ASP A 487 -27.85 18.93 -37.67
N PRO A 488 -27.52 18.80 -38.97
CA PRO A 488 -26.87 17.63 -39.52
C PRO A 488 -25.43 17.48 -38.99
N VAL A 489 -25.02 16.23 -38.75
CA VAL A 489 -23.69 15.87 -38.25
C VAL A 489 -23.14 14.73 -39.11
N VAL A 490 -21.97 14.92 -39.73
CA VAL A 490 -21.26 13.84 -40.39
C VAL A 490 -20.33 13.17 -39.38
N THR A 491 -20.36 11.84 -39.35
CA THR A 491 -19.36 11.01 -38.68
C THR A 491 -18.48 10.33 -39.74
N VAL A 492 -17.26 9.99 -39.37
CA VAL A 492 -16.34 9.18 -40.17
C VAL A 492 -15.95 7.97 -39.34
N ALA A 493 -16.02 6.78 -39.93
CA ALA A 493 -15.74 5.50 -39.29
C ALA A 493 -14.94 4.57 -40.22
N GLY A 494 -13.82 4.05 -39.74
CA GLY A 494 -12.91 3.14 -40.42
C GLY A 494 -11.82 2.63 -39.47
N PRO A 495 -10.92 1.75 -39.93
CA PRO A 495 -9.84 1.20 -39.10
C PRO A 495 -8.87 2.27 -38.59
N LEU A 496 -8.57 2.25 -37.29
CA LEU A 496 -7.69 3.22 -36.62
C LEU A 496 -6.21 3.07 -37.00
N SER A 497 -5.83 1.94 -37.60
CA SER A 497 -4.47 1.57 -37.96
C SER A 497 -4.35 1.01 -39.38
N ALA A 498 -3.19 1.17 -40.00
CA ALA A 498 -2.81 0.54 -41.26
C ALA A 498 -1.29 0.35 -41.37
N ILE A 499 -0.86 -0.69 -42.09
CA ILE A 499 0.56 -0.89 -42.45
C ILE A 499 0.87 -0.13 -43.76
N GLU A 500 2.09 0.38 -43.93
CA GLU A 500 2.54 1.07 -45.15
C GLU A 500 2.20 0.26 -46.42
N GLY A 501 1.49 0.88 -47.36
CA GLY A 501 1.01 0.24 -48.58
C GLY A 501 -0.36 -0.46 -48.49
N GLU A 502 -0.96 -0.58 -47.31
CA GLU A 502 -2.35 -1.06 -47.18
C GLU A 502 -3.38 -0.03 -47.64
N THR A 503 -4.57 -0.54 -48.00
CA THR A 503 -5.78 0.25 -48.22
C THR A 503 -6.87 -0.15 -47.23
N LYS A 504 -7.41 0.81 -46.47
CA LYS A 504 -8.54 0.62 -45.54
C LYS A 504 -9.75 1.43 -46.01
N GLN A 505 -10.96 0.87 -45.91
CA GLN A 505 -12.19 1.62 -46.22
C GLN A 505 -12.61 2.46 -45.01
N PHE A 506 -12.84 3.75 -45.24
CA PHE A 506 -13.53 4.64 -44.31
C PHE A 506 -14.92 4.96 -44.86
N VAL A 507 -15.91 5.01 -43.99
CA VAL A 507 -17.32 5.30 -44.31
C VAL A 507 -17.70 6.59 -43.62
N ALA A 508 -18.39 7.47 -44.35
CA ALA A 508 -18.97 8.69 -43.79
C ALA A 508 -20.49 8.56 -43.71
N THR A 509 -21.06 8.96 -42.58
CA THR A 509 -22.49 8.81 -42.30
C THR A 509 -23.03 10.13 -41.75
N THR A 510 -24.01 10.71 -42.46
CA THR A 510 -24.75 11.90 -42.02
C THR A 510 -25.90 11.50 -41.12
N PHE A 511 -25.89 11.99 -39.88
CA PHE A 511 -27.01 11.96 -38.97
C PHE A 511 -27.78 13.29 -39.03
N ASN A 512 -29.09 13.24 -38.83
CA ASN A 512 -30.00 14.41 -38.86
C ASN A 512 -30.05 15.19 -40.20
N GLY A 513 -29.56 14.61 -41.28
CA GLY A 513 -29.67 15.11 -42.65
C GLY A 513 -29.25 14.05 -43.65
N ASN A 514 -29.39 14.32 -44.95
CA ASN A 514 -28.96 13.44 -46.03
C ASN A 514 -27.81 14.09 -46.80
N ASP A 515 -26.77 13.32 -47.10
CA ASP A 515 -25.75 13.66 -48.08
C ASP A 515 -25.67 12.53 -49.11
N ASN A 516 -25.74 12.87 -50.39
CA ASN A 516 -25.70 11.88 -51.47
C ASN A 516 -24.27 11.53 -51.91
N ALA A 517 -23.28 12.28 -51.42
CA ALA A 517 -21.85 12.03 -51.56
C ALA A 517 -21.06 12.93 -50.59
N TYR A 518 -19.82 12.55 -50.31
CA TYR A 518 -18.90 13.32 -49.46
C TYR A 518 -17.72 13.87 -50.27
N ASP A 519 -17.12 14.97 -49.81
CA ASP A 519 -15.76 15.38 -50.19
C ASP A 519 -14.80 14.90 -49.11
N TRP A 520 -14.01 13.88 -49.46
CA TRP A 520 -12.98 13.28 -48.62
C TRP A 520 -11.66 14.04 -48.72
N LYS A 521 -10.94 14.15 -47.59
CA LYS A 521 -9.62 14.77 -47.52
C LYS A 521 -8.79 14.22 -46.34
N SER A 522 -7.52 13.95 -46.61
CA SER A 522 -6.49 13.77 -45.57
C SER A 522 -5.88 15.13 -45.19
N ASP A 523 -5.46 15.30 -43.94
CA ASP A 523 -4.61 16.43 -43.54
C ASP A 523 -3.12 16.23 -43.88
N ASN A 524 -2.69 14.98 -44.01
CA ASN A 524 -1.30 14.57 -44.16
C ASN A 524 -1.15 13.46 -45.22
N GLU A 525 -1.24 13.85 -46.50
CA GLU A 525 -1.08 12.98 -47.67
C GLU A 525 0.29 12.28 -47.77
N ALA A 526 1.29 12.70 -46.98
CA ALA A 526 2.59 12.02 -46.89
C ALA A 526 2.55 10.78 -45.97
N VAL A 527 1.58 10.68 -45.06
CA VAL A 527 1.35 9.52 -44.19
C VAL A 527 0.20 8.67 -44.71
N ALA A 528 -0.94 9.29 -45.06
CA ALA A 528 -2.07 8.57 -45.66
C ALA A 528 -2.83 9.44 -46.65
N THR A 529 -3.17 8.88 -47.81
CA THR A 529 -4.04 9.53 -48.83
C THR A 529 -5.44 8.94 -48.77
N VAL A 530 -6.47 9.70 -49.12
CA VAL A 530 -7.85 9.20 -49.22
C VAL A 530 -8.45 9.54 -50.58
N ASP A 531 -9.19 8.60 -51.16
CA ASP A 531 -9.84 8.77 -52.46
C ASP A 531 -11.30 9.28 -52.35
N ALA A 532 -11.93 9.53 -53.49
CA ALA A 532 -13.30 10.06 -53.54
C ALA A 532 -14.38 9.08 -53.04
N THR A 533 -14.02 7.83 -52.73
CA THR A 533 -14.91 6.79 -52.17
C THR A 533 -14.63 6.48 -50.70
N GLY A 534 -13.67 7.16 -50.08
CA GLY A 534 -13.27 6.92 -48.69
C GLY A 534 -12.23 5.80 -48.53
N ILE A 535 -11.62 5.30 -49.62
CA ILE A 535 -10.51 4.35 -49.50
C ILE A 535 -9.26 5.13 -49.09
N VAL A 536 -8.74 4.82 -47.91
CA VAL A 536 -7.52 5.40 -47.33
C VAL A 536 -6.35 4.49 -47.67
N THR A 537 -5.34 5.01 -48.37
CA THR A 537 -4.08 4.31 -48.64
C THR A 537 -3.00 4.81 -47.70
N ALA A 538 -2.36 3.89 -46.97
CA ALA A 538 -1.20 4.15 -46.11
C ALA A 538 0.06 4.37 -46.96
N VAL A 539 0.81 5.45 -46.69
CA VAL A 539 1.90 5.95 -47.55
C VAL A 539 3.26 5.93 -46.84
N ALA A 540 3.32 6.25 -45.54
CA ALA A 540 4.53 6.18 -44.71
C ALA A 540 4.15 6.22 -43.22
N PRO A 541 4.99 5.74 -42.28
CA PRO A 541 4.69 5.72 -40.86
C PRO A 541 4.43 7.11 -40.25
N GLY A 542 3.45 7.22 -39.37
CA GLY A 542 3.04 8.46 -38.72
C GLY A 542 1.53 8.52 -38.46
N THR A 543 0.98 9.73 -38.33
CA THR A 543 -0.47 9.94 -38.17
C THR A 543 -1.05 10.88 -39.24
N ALA A 544 -2.31 10.64 -39.59
CA ALA A 544 -3.12 11.48 -40.47
C ALA A 544 -4.57 11.54 -39.96
N ILE A 545 -5.27 12.63 -40.24
CA ILE A 545 -6.70 12.80 -39.99
C ILE A 545 -7.44 12.71 -41.32
N ILE A 546 -8.33 11.72 -41.42
CA ILE A 546 -9.20 11.49 -42.56
C ILE A 546 -10.53 12.18 -42.28
N SER A 547 -10.88 13.14 -43.12
CA SER A 547 -12.07 13.98 -42.99
C SER A 547 -13.01 13.80 -44.17
N ALA A 548 -14.32 13.89 -43.92
CA ALA A 548 -15.37 13.85 -44.92
C ALA A 548 -16.35 15.00 -44.69
N THR A 549 -16.56 15.83 -45.72
CA THR A 549 -17.59 16.89 -45.70
C THR A 549 -18.78 16.46 -46.54
N GLY A 550 -19.99 16.54 -45.98
CA GLY A 550 -21.24 16.29 -46.70
C GLY A 550 -21.50 17.35 -47.78
N LYS A 551 -21.86 16.93 -49.00
CA LYS A 551 -22.08 17.84 -50.14
C LYS A 551 -23.39 18.62 -50.09
N ASP A 552 -24.38 18.10 -49.39
CA ASP A 552 -25.72 18.67 -49.27
C ASP A 552 -25.92 19.33 -47.90
N SER A 553 -25.36 18.75 -46.83
CA SER A 553 -25.42 19.28 -45.46
C SER A 553 -24.33 20.31 -45.13
N LEU A 554 -23.17 20.23 -45.80
CA LEU A 554 -21.92 20.96 -45.47
C LEU A 554 -21.38 20.68 -44.06
N ALA A 555 -21.92 19.69 -43.34
CA ALA A 555 -21.35 19.21 -42.08
C ALA A 555 -20.13 18.33 -42.35
N ALA A 556 -19.18 18.31 -41.42
CA ALA A 556 -17.92 17.57 -41.57
C ALA A 556 -17.68 16.63 -40.38
N GLY A 557 -17.25 15.41 -40.70
CA GLY A 557 -16.76 14.42 -39.75
C GLY A 557 -15.28 14.14 -40.01
N GLN A 558 -14.59 13.59 -39.00
CA GLN A 558 -13.17 13.25 -39.10
C GLN A 558 -12.81 12.09 -38.16
N GLN A 559 -11.78 11.33 -38.53
CA GLN A 559 -11.19 10.26 -37.71
C GLN A 559 -9.69 10.19 -37.97
N GLY A 560 -8.90 9.92 -36.93
CA GLY A 560 -7.47 9.68 -37.06
C GLY A 560 -7.15 8.26 -37.57
N ILE A 561 -6.06 8.13 -38.33
CA ILE A 561 -5.41 6.86 -38.68
C ILE A 561 -3.93 6.92 -38.32
N VAL A 562 -3.41 5.82 -37.76
CA VAL A 562 -1.98 5.60 -37.51
C VAL A 562 -1.43 4.67 -38.58
N VAL A 563 -0.38 5.09 -39.27
CA VAL A 563 0.35 4.24 -40.22
C VAL A 563 1.63 3.73 -39.57
N MET A 564 1.91 2.44 -39.77
CA MET A 564 3.07 1.72 -39.23
C MET A 564 3.83 1.02 -40.37
N ASP A 565 5.13 0.77 -40.22
CA ASP A 565 5.95 0.08 -41.23
C ASP A 565 5.73 -1.45 -41.21
N PHE A 566 5.51 -2.04 -40.04
CA PHE A 566 5.10 -3.44 -39.88
C PHE A 566 4.48 -3.71 -38.50
N VAL A 567 3.45 -4.55 -38.43
CA VAL A 567 3.12 -5.31 -37.21
C VAL A 567 2.55 -6.69 -37.58
N PRO A 568 2.81 -7.75 -36.78
CA PRO A 568 1.95 -8.93 -36.72
C PRO A 568 0.54 -8.59 -36.20
N GLU A 569 -0.31 -9.61 -36.04
CA GLU A 569 -1.56 -9.49 -35.29
C GLU A 569 -1.27 -8.93 -33.88
N VAL A 570 -1.79 -7.73 -33.57
CA VAL A 570 -1.46 -7.00 -32.34
C VAL A 570 -2.16 -7.66 -31.14
N PRO A 571 -1.41 -8.27 -30.20
CA PRO A 571 -2.05 -8.94 -29.08
C PRO A 571 -2.86 -7.94 -28.24
N PHE A 572 -4.07 -8.34 -27.88
CA PHE A 572 -5.00 -7.56 -27.04
C PHE A 572 -5.54 -6.26 -27.66
N GLU A 573 -5.33 -5.96 -28.96
CA GLU A 573 -5.85 -4.74 -29.60
C GLU A 573 -7.37 -4.62 -29.44
N GLN A 574 -8.14 -5.70 -29.71
CA GLN A 574 -9.59 -5.74 -29.50
C GLN A 574 -10.03 -5.52 -28.04
N LEU A 575 -9.17 -5.86 -27.05
CA LEU A 575 -9.45 -5.58 -25.64
C LEU A 575 -9.23 -4.09 -25.31
N TRP A 576 -8.21 -3.48 -25.92
CA TRP A 576 -7.96 -2.04 -25.81
C TRP A 576 -8.99 -1.20 -26.54
N GLU A 577 -9.44 -1.60 -27.74
CA GLU A 577 -10.54 -0.94 -28.47
C GLU A 577 -11.85 -0.93 -27.67
N GLY A 578 -12.11 -1.98 -26.88
CA GLY A 578 -13.23 -2.05 -25.94
C GLY A 578 -13.04 -1.26 -24.63
N SER A 579 -11.90 -0.59 -24.43
CA SER A 579 -11.56 0.09 -23.18
C SER A 579 -11.96 1.56 -23.14
N GLY A 580 -12.16 2.10 -21.94
CA GLY A 580 -12.41 3.54 -21.72
C GLY A 580 -11.22 4.46 -22.09
N HIS A 581 -10.05 3.90 -22.42
CA HIS A 581 -8.93 4.67 -22.96
C HIS A 581 -8.96 4.81 -24.48
N ALA A 582 -9.68 3.95 -25.19
CA ALA A 582 -9.88 4.01 -26.64
C ALA A 582 -11.23 4.64 -27.06
N ASP A 583 -12.15 4.91 -26.13
CA ASP A 583 -13.46 5.50 -26.43
C ASP A 583 -13.35 6.94 -26.96
N PHE A 584 -13.30 7.10 -28.29
CA PHE A 584 -13.32 8.39 -28.99
C PHE A 584 -14.59 9.22 -28.73
N GLY A 585 -15.67 8.61 -28.22
CA GLY A 585 -16.89 9.32 -27.81
C GLY A 585 -16.83 9.90 -26.40
N ALA A 586 -15.94 9.40 -25.54
CA ALA A 586 -15.86 9.80 -24.14
C ALA A 586 -15.61 11.31 -23.98
N VAL A 587 -16.31 11.92 -23.01
CA VAL A 587 -16.12 13.33 -22.64
C VAL A 587 -14.68 13.62 -22.21
N ALA A 588 -13.93 12.60 -21.77
CA ALA A 588 -12.50 12.68 -21.50
C ALA A 588 -11.65 13.12 -22.70
N PHE A 589 -12.10 12.89 -23.93
CA PHE A 589 -11.37 13.26 -25.15
C PHE A 589 -12.13 14.33 -25.96
N THR A 590 -13.47 14.26 -26.02
CA THR A 590 -14.32 15.16 -26.85
C THR A 590 -14.61 16.54 -26.23
N TYR A 591 -14.23 16.79 -24.97
CA TYR A 591 -14.54 18.06 -24.28
C TYR A 591 -14.07 19.32 -25.04
N TRP A 592 -12.96 19.21 -25.78
CA TRP A 592 -12.35 20.33 -26.49
C TRP A 592 -12.76 20.48 -27.96
N ASP A 593 -13.60 19.59 -28.51
CA ASP A 593 -14.04 19.63 -29.91
C ASP A 593 -14.76 20.94 -30.28
N LYS A 594 -15.39 21.57 -29.29
CA LYS A 594 -16.13 22.84 -29.42
C LYS A 594 -15.33 24.06 -28.95
N SER A 595 -14.02 23.90 -28.69
CA SER A 595 -13.12 25.01 -28.37
C SER A 595 -12.68 25.76 -29.65
N ASN A 596 -12.01 26.90 -29.51
CA ASN A 596 -11.60 27.73 -30.64
C ASN A 596 -10.19 28.32 -30.42
N PRO A 597 -9.15 27.87 -31.15
CA PRO A 597 -9.19 26.76 -32.12
C PRO A 597 -9.50 25.41 -31.44
N PRO A 598 -10.11 24.43 -32.14
CA PRO A 598 -10.34 23.09 -31.59
C PRO A 598 -9.02 22.35 -31.34
N ALA A 599 -8.58 22.29 -30.09
CA ALA A 599 -7.37 21.58 -29.66
C ALA A 599 -7.45 21.23 -28.17
N VAL A 600 -6.85 20.11 -27.76
CA VAL A 600 -6.65 19.77 -26.34
C VAL A 600 -5.52 20.65 -25.78
N PRO A 601 -5.76 21.54 -24.81
CA PRO A 601 -4.74 22.48 -24.32
C PRO A 601 -3.55 21.78 -23.67
N THR A 602 -2.36 22.38 -23.73
CA THR A 602 -1.10 21.87 -23.12
C THR A 602 -1.29 21.37 -21.68
N ASN A 603 -2.00 22.15 -20.86
CA ASN A 603 -2.27 21.83 -19.45
C ASN A 603 -3.30 20.69 -19.24
N CYS A 604 -3.77 20.02 -20.29
CA CYS A 604 -4.66 18.86 -20.26
C CYS A 604 -4.14 17.71 -21.14
N ALA A 605 -3.51 18.02 -22.27
CA ALA A 605 -3.14 17.08 -23.32
C ALA A 605 -2.32 15.87 -22.82
N ARG A 606 -1.48 16.02 -21.78
CA ARG A 606 -0.72 14.93 -21.14
C ARG A 606 -1.54 13.65 -20.93
N CYS A 607 -2.80 13.78 -20.49
CA CYS A 607 -3.64 12.64 -20.09
C CYS A 607 -4.96 12.55 -20.86
N HIS A 608 -5.09 13.37 -21.91
CA HIS A 608 -6.30 13.52 -22.70
C HIS A 608 -6.00 13.46 -24.21
N SER A 609 -4.83 12.93 -24.59
CA SER A 609 -4.40 12.71 -25.98
C SER A 609 -3.10 11.88 -26.01
N THR A 610 -2.93 10.99 -26.98
CA THR A 610 -1.62 10.33 -27.21
C THR A 610 -0.52 11.35 -27.52
N PRO A 611 -0.68 12.31 -28.44
CA PRO A 611 0.36 13.30 -28.74
C PRO A 611 0.84 14.09 -27.52
N GLY A 612 -0.07 14.46 -26.60
CA GLY A 612 0.29 15.18 -25.38
C GLY A 612 1.02 14.31 -24.34
N TYR A 613 0.79 13.00 -24.32
CA TYR A 613 1.58 12.06 -23.50
C TYR A 613 2.99 11.88 -24.08
N LEU A 614 3.12 11.83 -25.42
CA LEU A 614 4.41 11.75 -26.11
C LEU A 614 5.24 13.04 -25.99
N ASP A 615 4.59 14.21 -26.06
CA ASP A 615 5.20 15.53 -25.73
C ASP A 615 5.68 15.53 -24.27
N TYR A 616 4.85 15.09 -23.31
CA TYR A 616 5.27 14.98 -21.90
C TYR A 616 6.52 14.12 -21.67
N LEU A 617 6.77 13.13 -22.54
CA LEU A 617 7.94 12.26 -22.50
C LEU A 617 9.11 12.72 -23.39
N GLY A 618 8.98 13.86 -24.08
CA GLY A 618 9.99 14.37 -25.02
C GLY A 618 10.18 13.49 -26.27
N VAL A 619 9.24 12.59 -26.58
CA VAL A 619 9.35 11.65 -27.71
C VAL A 619 9.26 12.37 -29.07
N ASP A 620 8.59 13.53 -29.12
CA ASP A 620 8.58 14.42 -30.28
C ASP A 620 9.78 15.40 -30.32
N GLY A 621 10.69 15.31 -29.35
CA GLY A 621 11.85 16.19 -29.19
C GLY A 621 11.62 17.41 -28.28
N SER A 622 10.49 17.52 -27.58
CA SER A 622 10.27 18.52 -26.54
C SER A 622 11.03 18.20 -25.23
N ALA A 623 10.82 19.02 -24.18
CA ALA A 623 11.46 18.84 -22.89
C ALA A 623 10.65 17.89 -21.98
N VAL A 624 11.24 16.74 -21.65
CA VAL A 624 10.68 15.72 -20.73
C VAL A 624 10.12 16.36 -19.45
N GLY A 625 8.91 15.95 -19.08
CA GLY A 625 8.17 16.50 -17.94
C GLY A 625 7.30 17.72 -18.27
N THR A 626 7.30 18.20 -19.52
CA THR A 626 6.49 19.35 -19.96
C THR A 626 5.70 19.02 -21.23
N VAL A 627 4.57 19.67 -21.44
CA VAL A 627 3.80 19.60 -22.70
C VAL A 627 3.80 21.01 -23.29
N ASP A 628 4.55 21.23 -24.37
CA ASP A 628 4.71 22.56 -24.96
C ASP A 628 3.77 22.85 -26.15
N LYS A 629 3.15 21.80 -26.73
CA LYS A 629 2.14 21.91 -27.80
C LYS A 629 0.73 21.56 -27.33
N ALA A 630 -0.27 22.23 -27.89
CA ALA A 630 -1.66 21.78 -27.78
C ALA A 630 -1.88 20.59 -28.72
N ALA A 631 -2.50 19.52 -28.24
CA ALA A 631 -2.69 18.30 -29.01
C ALA A 631 -3.96 18.37 -29.90
N PRO A 632 -4.00 17.66 -31.03
CA PRO A 632 -5.18 17.60 -31.89
C PRO A 632 -6.36 16.90 -31.19
N ILE A 633 -7.56 17.42 -31.45
CA ILE A 633 -8.83 16.76 -31.12
C ILE A 633 -9.02 15.47 -31.94
N GLY A 634 -9.96 14.62 -31.55
CA GLY A 634 -10.15 13.31 -32.19
C GLY A 634 -8.98 12.35 -31.96
N THR A 635 -8.29 12.48 -30.82
CA THR A 635 -7.26 11.54 -30.36
C THR A 635 -7.57 11.05 -28.96
N VAL A 636 -7.19 9.80 -28.68
CA VAL A 636 -7.41 9.09 -27.41
C VAL A 636 -6.06 8.63 -26.84
N VAL A 637 -6.06 7.81 -25.78
CA VAL A 637 -4.85 7.08 -25.38
C VAL A 637 -4.77 5.82 -26.26
N SER A 638 -3.67 5.65 -26.98
CA SER A 638 -3.45 4.53 -27.90
C SER A 638 -2.28 3.66 -27.43
N CYS A 639 -2.12 2.50 -28.05
CA CYS A 639 -1.03 1.56 -27.76
C CYS A 639 0.34 2.27 -27.71
N THR A 640 0.63 3.20 -28.63
CA THR A 640 1.90 3.94 -28.70
C THR A 640 2.18 4.86 -27.50
N ALA A 641 1.16 5.30 -26.76
CA ALA A 641 1.37 6.04 -25.50
C ALA A 641 2.01 5.15 -24.43
N CYS A 642 1.54 3.90 -24.32
CA CYS A 642 2.07 2.91 -23.37
C CYS A 642 3.30 2.16 -23.89
N HIS A 643 3.39 1.92 -25.20
CA HIS A 643 4.39 1.09 -25.87
C HIS A 643 5.29 1.94 -26.77
N ASN A 644 6.21 2.67 -26.15
CA ASN A 644 7.38 3.26 -26.78
C ASN A 644 8.56 3.25 -25.79
N SER A 645 9.78 3.41 -26.30
CA SER A 645 11.02 3.29 -25.53
C SER A 645 11.13 4.25 -24.33
N ALA A 646 10.54 5.45 -24.40
CA ALA A 646 10.53 6.40 -23.29
C ALA A 646 9.54 5.98 -22.20
N THR A 647 8.32 5.57 -22.57
CA THR A 647 7.32 5.09 -21.59
C THR A 647 7.79 3.82 -20.88
N THR A 648 8.45 2.89 -21.60
CA THR A 648 8.99 1.66 -20.99
C THR A 648 10.22 1.89 -20.12
N ALA A 649 10.86 3.07 -20.21
CA ALA A 649 11.99 3.47 -19.37
C ALA A 649 11.59 4.32 -18.15
N LEU A 650 10.29 4.50 -17.89
CA LEU A 650 9.81 5.24 -16.72
C LEU A 650 10.00 4.43 -15.43
N THR A 651 10.98 4.83 -14.61
CA THR A 651 11.20 4.29 -13.26
C THR A 651 10.91 5.30 -12.14
N GLU A 652 10.50 6.52 -12.48
CA GLU A 652 10.09 7.56 -11.54
C GLU A 652 8.87 8.37 -12.01
N VAL A 653 8.12 8.95 -11.05
CA VAL A 653 6.99 9.86 -11.27
C VAL A 653 7.10 11.04 -10.29
N THR A 654 6.86 12.26 -10.77
CA THR A 654 6.82 13.49 -9.94
C THR A 654 5.38 13.90 -9.67
N PHE A 655 4.97 13.86 -8.40
CA PHE A 655 3.62 14.15 -7.92
C PHE A 655 3.30 15.66 -7.84
N PRO A 656 2.01 16.06 -7.79
CA PRO A 656 1.60 17.48 -7.69
C PRO A 656 2.05 18.22 -6.42
N SER A 657 2.72 17.55 -5.48
CA SER A 657 3.40 18.12 -4.32
C SER A 657 4.86 18.50 -4.60
N GLY A 658 5.42 18.08 -5.73
CA GLY A 658 6.85 18.13 -6.04
C GLY A 658 7.64 16.92 -5.55
N VAL A 659 7.01 15.98 -4.83
CA VAL A 659 7.64 14.73 -4.40
C VAL A 659 7.90 13.83 -5.61
N LYS A 660 9.13 13.32 -5.72
CA LYS A 660 9.48 12.25 -6.66
C LYS A 660 9.38 10.89 -5.98
N VAL A 661 8.68 9.97 -6.63
CA VAL A 661 8.70 8.54 -6.30
C VAL A 661 9.52 7.84 -7.37
N ALA A 662 10.51 7.04 -6.98
CA ALA A 662 11.42 6.32 -7.87
C ALA A 662 11.50 4.82 -7.50
N GLY A 663 12.14 4.02 -8.34
CA GLY A 663 12.17 2.55 -8.18
C GLY A 663 10.88 1.86 -8.62
N LEU A 664 10.07 2.55 -9.43
CA LEU A 664 8.81 2.05 -9.97
C LEU A 664 9.05 1.08 -11.13
N GLY A 665 8.17 0.10 -11.27
CA GLY A 665 8.03 -0.71 -12.48
C GLY A 665 7.01 -0.11 -13.46
N ASP A 666 6.35 -0.98 -14.23
CA ASP A 666 5.38 -0.62 -15.27
C ASP A 666 4.29 0.36 -14.81
N GLU A 667 3.90 0.31 -13.54
CA GLU A 667 2.91 1.18 -12.90
C GLU A 667 3.26 2.68 -12.99
N ALA A 668 4.52 3.03 -13.21
CA ALA A 668 4.96 4.42 -13.44
C ALA A 668 4.17 5.06 -14.58
N ARG A 669 3.96 4.34 -15.69
CA ARG A 669 3.25 4.87 -16.87
C ARG A 669 1.79 5.23 -16.57
N CYS A 670 1.15 4.48 -15.68
CA CYS A 670 -0.20 4.74 -15.18
C CYS A 670 -0.20 5.98 -14.27
N MET A 671 0.73 6.05 -13.33
CA MET A 671 0.81 7.13 -12.34
C MET A 671 1.24 8.48 -12.94
N VAL A 672 1.83 8.53 -14.15
CA VAL A 672 1.96 9.80 -14.92
C VAL A 672 0.62 10.53 -15.01
N CYS A 673 -0.50 9.81 -15.11
CA CYS A 673 -1.84 10.41 -15.18
C CYS A 673 -2.69 10.19 -13.92
N HIS A 674 -2.68 9.00 -13.33
CA HIS A 674 -3.52 8.63 -12.17
C HIS A 674 -2.99 9.12 -10.81
N GLN A 675 -2.35 10.29 -10.80
CA GLN A 675 -1.76 10.95 -9.63
C GLN A 675 -2.51 12.24 -9.22
N GLY A 676 -3.59 12.58 -9.92
CA GLY A 676 -4.26 13.87 -9.77
C GLY A 676 -3.44 15.05 -10.29
N ARG A 677 -3.79 16.26 -9.83
CA ARG A 677 -3.29 17.55 -10.32
C ARG A 677 -2.97 18.59 -9.25
N GLU A 678 -3.32 18.30 -8.01
CA GLU A 678 -3.24 19.22 -6.87
C GLU A 678 -2.80 18.43 -5.62
N SER A 679 -2.43 19.12 -4.55
CA SER A 679 -1.85 18.52 -3.34
C SER A 679 -2.04 19.42 -2.12
N THR A 680 -1.63 18.96 -0.92
CA THR A 680 -1.49 19.84 0.27
C THR A 680 -0.73 21.14 -0.09
N VAL A 681 0.38 20.99 -0.81
CA VAL A 681 1.28 22.11 -1.21
C VAL A 681 0.56 23.13 -2.10
N SER A 682 -0.26 22.67 -3.05
CA SER A 682 -0.96 23.58 -3.96
C SER A 682 -2.19 24.25 -3.33
N VAL A 683 -2.82 23.62 -2.34
CA VAL A 683 -3.89 24.21 -1.50
C VAL A 683 -3.31 25.27 -0.57
N ASP A 684 -2.25 24.99 0.18
CA ASP A 684 -1.63 25.99 1.07
C ASP A 684 -0.98 27.13 0.29
N LYS A 685 -0.46 26.88 -0.93
CA LYS A 685 -0.08 27.96 -1.84
C LYS A 685 -1.28 28.81 -2.26
N ALA A 686 -2.42 28.21 -2.61
CA ALA A 686 -3.62 28.96 -2.98
C ALA A 686 -4.14 29.84 -1.83
N ILE A 687 -4.05 29.37 -0.58
CA ILE A 687 -4.34 30.16 0.62
C ILE A 687 -3.33 31.30 0.75
N THR A 688 -2.03 31.00 0.73
CA THR A 688 -0.94 31.97 0.95
C THR A 688 -0.92 33.10 -0.10
N ASP A 689 -1.18 32.78 -1.37
CA ASP A 689 -1.18 33.76 -2.47
C ASP A 689 -2.37 34.75 -2.41
N ASN A 690 -3.47 34.39 -1.72
CA ASN A 690 -4.74 35.14 -1.77
C ASN A 690 -5.25 35.63 -0.40
N VAL A 691 -4.61 35.24 0.71
CA VAL A 691 -5.07 35.58 2.08
C VAL A 691 -3.97 36.30 2.85
N SER A 692 -4.06 37.63 2.91
CA SER A 692 -3.04 38.52 3.50
C SER A 692 -3.00 38.55 5.04
N TYR A 693 -3.91 37.85 5.70
CA TYR A 693 -3.96 37.67 7.16
C TYR A 693 -4.62 36.33 7.47
N VAL A 694 -3.96 35.47 8.24
CA VAL A 694 -4.31 34.04 8.38
C VAL A 694 -5.46 33.79 9.36
N ASP A 695 -6.59 34.47 9.15
CA ASP A 695 -7.87 34.06 9.71
C ASP A 695 -8.44 32.93 8.84
N ALA A 696 -8.39 31.70 9.37
CA ALA A 696 -8.85 30.51 8.66
C ALA A 696 -10.35 30.52 8.32
N ASP A 697 -11.13 31.40 8.95
CA ASP A 697 -12.57 31.56 8.76
C ASP A 697 -12.95 32.81 7.94
N SER A 698 -11.96 33.57 7.47
CA SER A 698 -12.16 34.73 6.60
C SER A 698 -12.13 34.34 5.11
N GLN A 699 -12.90 35.06 4.29
CA GLN A 699 -12.81 34.98 2.82
C GLN A 699 -11.62 35.76 2.23
N GLY A 700 -10.78 36.36 3.08
CA GLY A 700 -9.57 37.09 2.67
C GLY A 700 -9.92 38.32 1.81
N ASP A 701 -9.36 38.37 0.60
CA ASP A 701 -9.66 39.40 -0.40
C ASP A 701 -10.73 38.98 -1.43
N GLY A 702 -11.34 37.81 -1.26
CA GLY A 702 -12.36 37.25 -2.15
C GLY A 702 -11.84 36.57 -3.42
N LYS A 703 -10.53 36.36 -3.58
CA LYS A 703 -9.94 35.62 -4.71
C LYS A 703 -9.77 34.12 -4.47
N LEU A 704 -9.84 33.66 -3.22
CA LEU A 704 -9.64 32.25 -2.88
C LEU A 704 -10.65 31.39 -3.67
N GLY A 705 -10.15 30.31 -4.27
CA GLY A 705 -10.92 29.46 -5.19
C GLY A 705 -10.60 27.99 -4.99
N PHE A 706 -11.56 27.16 -5.37
CA PHE A 706 -11.45 25.70 -5.25
C PHE A 706 -10.28 25.13 -6.08
N LYS A 707 -9.63 24.10 -5.54
CA LYS A 707 -8.50 23.38 -6.15
C LYS A 707 -8.97 21.97 -6.47
N ASN A 708 -9.05 21.63 -7.75
CA ASN A 708 -9.57 20.34 -8.21
C ASN A 708 -8.45 19.31 -8.33
N ILE A 709 -8.43 18.31 -7.43
CA ILE A 709 -7.51 17.16 -7.50
C ILE A 709 -7.51 16.45 -8.86
N HIS A 710 -8.61 16.56 -9.63
CA HIS A 710 -8.86 15.86 -10.89
C HIS A 710 -9.15 14.37 -10.71
N TYR A 711 -9.55 13.71 -11.79
CA TYR A 711 -10.16 12.38 -11.75
C TYR A 711 -9.15 11.23 -11.63
N PHE A 712 -9.54 10.15 -10.94
CA PHE A 712 -8.77 8.92 -10.73
C PHE A 712 -7.36 9.15 -10.19
N ALA A 713 -7.27 9.74 -9.00
CA ALA A 713 -6.02 10.02 -8.30
C ALA A 713 -5.42 8.81 -7.54
N ALA A 714 -5.64 7.58 -8.03
CA ALA A 714 -5.34 6.33 -7.34
C ALA A 714 -3.88 6.18 -6.88
N GLY A 715 -2.90 6.65 -7.66
CA GLY A 715 -1.49 6.67 -7.25
C GLY A 715 -1.23 7.64 -6.09
N ALA A 716 -1.97 8.75 -6.01
CA ALA A 716 -1.88 9.69 -4.89
C ALA A 716 -2.63 9.19 -3.64
N THR A 717 -3.63 8.30 -3.80
CA THR A 717 -4.18 7.51 -2.70
C THR A 717 -3.15 6.49 -2.21
N LEU A 718 -2.64 5.64 -3.11
CA LEU A 718 -1.74 4.53 -2.81
C LEU A 718 -0.53 4.98 -1.99
N PHE A 719 0.19 6.02 -2.44
CA PHE A 719 1.36 6.59 -1.75
C PHE A 719 0.98 7.58 -0.62
N GLY A 720 -0.29 7.99 -0.57
CA GLY A 720 -0.93 8.73 0.53
C GLY A 720 -0.08 9.81 1.20
N GLY A 721 0.36 9.49 2.42
CA GLY A 721 1.19 10.33 3.29
C GLY A 721 2.44 10.89 2.61
N GLU A 722 3.11 10.11 1.78
CA GLU A 722 4.41 10.46 1.19
C GLU A 722 4.30 11.53 0.12
N VAL A 723 3.27 11.43 -0.73
CA VAL A 723 3.08 12.31 -1.88
C VAL A 723 2.14 13.49 -1.60
N MET A 724 1.53 13.54 -0.41
CA MET A 724 0.66 14.63 0.05
C MET A 724 -0.50 14.94 -0.92
N GLY A 725 -1.12 13.89 -1.45
CA GLY A 725 -2.21 13.97 -2.44
C GLY A 725 -3.46 14.63 -1.88
N GLY A 726 -3.95 14.15 -0.72
CA GLY A 726 -4.96 14.83 0.08
C GLY A 726 -4.37 16.03 0.83
N TYR A 727 -5.23 16.86 1.43
CA TYR A 727 -4.82 17.95 2.32
C TYR A 727 -4.51 17.43 3.73
N GLN A 728 -3.23 17.40 4.07
CA GLN A 728 -2.70 16.99 5.36
C GLN A 728 -2.66 18.17 6.34
N TYR A 729 -3.20 17.96 7.54
CA TYR A 729 -3.28 18.99 8.57
C TYR A 729 -1.99 19.11 9.40
N THR A 730 -1.60 20.35 9.71
CA THR A 730 -0.37 20.65 10.47
C THR A 730 -0.37 19.99 11.84
N GLY A 731 0.69 19.23 12.16
CA GLY A 731 0.83 18.53 13.44
C GLY A 731 0.10 17.19 13.52
N LYS A 732 -0.62 16.78 12.47
CA LYS A 732 -1.14 15.42 12.29
C LYS A 732 -0.11 14.56 11.56
N HIS A 733 -0.25 13.25 11.69
CA HIS A 733 0.53 12.25 10.97
C HIS A 733 -0.40 11.38 10.12
N TYR A 734 0.11 10.86 9.00
CA TYR A 734 -0.67 10.17 7.98
C TYR A 734 0.01 8.87 7.52
N ASP A 735 -0.81 7.88 7.17
CA ASP A 735 -0.36 6.61 6.58
C ASP A 735 0.35 6.86 5.24
N LYS A 736 1.50 6.20 5.02
CA LYS A 736 2.35 6.35 3.83
C LYS A 736 1.88 5.45 2.68
N LYS A 737 2.79 4.91 1.85
CA LYS A 737 2.42 3.95 0.81
C LYS A 737 1.83 2.70 1.45
N PHE A 738 0.57 2.39 1.17
CA PHE A 738 -0.03 1.14 1.63
C PHE A 738 0.64 -0.06 0.92
N PRO A 739 1.29 -0.98 1.67
CA PRO A 739 1.86 -2.20 1.10
C PRO A 739 0.77 -3.26 0.95
N HIS A 740 0.74 -3.93 -0.19
CA HIS A 740 -0.07 -5.14 -0.37
C HIS A 740 0.74 -6.39 0.05
N ALA A 741 0.17 -7.58 -0.12
CA ALA A 741 0.95 -8.81 -0.06
C ALA A 741 2.02 -8.82 -1.17
N THR A 742 3.19 -9.40 -0.90
CA THR A 742 4.33 -9.46 -1.81
C THR A 742 3.90 -9.99 -3.19
N GLY A 743 4.14 -9.19 -4.24
CA GLY A 743 3.69 -9.49 -5.60
C GLY A 743 2.47 -8.69 -6.07
N TYR A 744 1.74 -8.02 -5.17
CA TYR A 744 0.55 -7.21 -5.48
C TYR A 744 0.75 -5.68 -5.31
N ASP A 745 1.98 -5.23 -5.10
CA ASP A 745 2.35 -3.82 -4.83
C ASP A 745 2.27 -2.85 -6.01
N ARG A 746 1.74 -3.27 -7.16
CA ARG A 746 1.75 -2.55 -8.45
C ARG A 746 0.39 -2.52 -9.12
N CYS A 747 0.07 -1.44 -9.84
CA CYS A 747 -1.23 -1.29 -10.51
C CYS A 747 -1.56 -2.44 -11.49
N ASN A 748 -0.59 -2.92 -12.28
CA ASN A 748 -0.78 -3.94 -13.32
C ASN A 748 -0.83 -5.39 -12.79
N THR A 749 -0.61 -5.61 -11.49
CA THR A 749 -0.81 -6.93 -10.87
C THR A 749 -2.30 -7.16 -10.66
N CYS A 750 -2.99 -6.24 -10.00
CA CYS A 750 -4.44 -6.28 -9.76
C CYS A 750 -5.28 -5.85 -10.98
N HIS A 751 -4.87 -4.84 -11.75
CA HIS A 751 -5.60 -4.39 -12.94
C HIS A 751 -5.03 -5.00 -14.22
N ASP A 752 -5.91 -5.32 -15.16
CA ASP A 752 -5.52 -5.65 -16.53
C ASP A 752 -5.30 -4.35 -17.33
N PRO A 753 -4.12 -4.14 -17.95
CA PRO A 753 -3.78 -2.87 -18.60
C PRO A 753 -4.46 -2.67 -19.96
N HIS A 754 -5.08 -3.69 -20.56
CA HIS A 754 -5.71 -3.60 -21.87
C HIS A 754 -7.21 -3.33 -21.76
N THR A 755 -7.91 -4.08 -20.92
CA THR A 755 -9.34 -3.91 -20.62
C THR A 755 -9.62 -2.79 -19.60
N LEU A 756 -8.61 -2.40 -18.82
CA LEU A 756 -8.69 -1.51 -17.65
C LEU A 756 -9.51 -2.07 -16.47
N GLN A 757 -9.92 -3.34 -16.54
CA GLN A 757 -10.73 -3.99 -15.51
C GLN A 757 -9.87 -4.56 -14.38
N LEU A 758 -10.48 -4.77 -13.21
CA LEU A 758 -9.84 -5.42 -12.07
C LEU A 758 -9.91 -6.95 -12.24
N LYS A 759 -8.78 -7.64 -12.06
CA LYS A 759 -8.69 -9.11 -12.15
C LYS A 759 -9.20 -9.74 -10.85
N THR A 760 -10.49 -10.03 -10.77
CA THR A 760 -11.11 -10.52 -9.51
C THR A 760 -10.58 -11.89 -9.07
N SER A 761 -9.97 -12.67 -9.97
CA SER A 761 -9.21 -13.90 -9.66
C SER A 761 -8.13 -13.67 -8.60
N GLU A 762 -7.38 -12.57 -8.72
CA GLU A 762 -6.26 -12.24 -7.84
C GLU A 762 -6.74 -11.91 -6.42
N CYS A 763 -7.90 -11.25 -6.32
CA CYS A 763 -8.49 -10.88 -5.04
C CYS A 763 -8.93 -12.11 -4.24
N VAL A 764 -9.50 -13.12 -4.91
CA VAL A 764 -10.10 -14.31 -4.25
C VAL A 764 -9.06 -15.16 -3.51
N ALA A 765 -7.79 -15.13 -3.91
CA ALA A 765 -6.72 -15.89 -3.25
C ALA A 765 -6.53 -15.52 -1.76
N CYS A 766 -6.64 -14.23 -1.42
CA CYS A 766 -6.53 -13.73 -0.05
C CYS A 766 -7.88 -13.29 0.55
N HIS A 767 -8.83 -12.87 -0.28
CA HIS A 767 -10.16 -12.41 0.11
C HIS A 767 -11.22 -13.35 -0.48
N ALA A 768 -11.46 -14.49 0.15
CA ALA A 768 -12.28 -15.58 -0.40
C ALA A 768 -13.72 -15.22 -0.82
N GLY A 769 -14.26 -14.07 -0.36
CA GLY A 769 -15.57 -13.54 -0.80
C GLY A 769 -15.54 -12.65 -2.04
N ALA A 770 -14.36 -12.18 -2.47
CA ALA A 770 -14.16 -11.06 -3.41
C ALA A 770 -14.35 -11.41 -4.90
N THR A 771 -15.43 -12.11 -5.24
CA THR A 771 -15.68 -12.67 -6.59
C THR A 771 -15.95 -11.62 -7.68
N ASP A 772 -16.42 -10.44 -7.30
CA ASP A 772 -16.88 -9.38 -8.19
C ASP A 772 -16.70 -7.99 -7.54
N LEU A 773 -16.89 -6.92 -8.31
CA LEU A 773 -16.68 -5.53 -7.86
C LEU A 773 -17.54 -5.13 -6.65
N ALA A 774 -18.75 -5.67 -6.50
CA ALA A 774 -19.58 -5.37 -5.33
C ALA A 774 -19.02 -6.06 -4.08
N LYS A 775 -18.58 -7.32 -4.23
CA LYS A 775 -17.92 -8.08 -3.16
C LYS A 775 -16.54 -7.58 -2.78
N ILE A 776 -15.79 -7.02 -3.73
CA ILE A 776 -14.53 -6.32 -3.44
C ILE A 776 -14.78 -5.09 -2.57
N GLY A 777 -15.92 -4.40 -2.76
CA GLY A 777 -16.36 -3.32 -1.88
C GLY A 777 -16.74 -3.74 -0.45
N GLU A 778 -16.90 -5.04 -0.16
CA GLU A 778 -17.15 -5.58 1.19
C GLU A 778 -15.86 -5.90 1.96
N ILE A 779 -14.67 -5.68 1.38
CA ILE A 779 -13.38 -6.00 2.01
C ILE A 779 -13.07 -5.05 3.19
N ARG A 780 -12.62 -5.63 4.32
CA ARG A 780 -11.82 -4.95 5.36
C ARG A 780 -10.36 -5.39 5.28
N MET A 781 -9.47 -4.55 5.79
CA MET A 781 -8.03 -4.82 5.89
C MET A 781 -7.68 -5.31 7.30
N THR A 782 -6.62 -6.11 7.46
CA THR A 782 -6.15 -6.52 8.79
C THR A 782 -5.80 -5.28 9.64
N GLY A 783 -6.31 -5.23 10.87
CA GLY A 783 -6.19 -4.06 11.75
C GLY A 783 -7.11 -2.87 11.41
N SER A 784 -8.05 -3.02 10.46
CA SER A 784 -9.15 -2.06 10.19
C SER A 784 -10.48 -2.49 10.83
N GLY A 785 -10.43 -3.20 11.96
CA GLY A 785 -11.59 -3.75 12.68
C GLY A 785 -12.27 -2.80 13.68
N VAL A 786 -12.03 -1.48 13.57
CA VAL A 786 -12.75 -0.43 14.29
C VAL A 786 -13.97 0.05 13.52
N ASP A 787 -14.90 0.67 14.24
CA ASP A 787 -15.97 1.53 13.72
C ASP A 787 -15.37 2.91 13.43
N PHE A 788 -14.95 3.17 12.19
CA PHE A 788 -14.30 4.44 11.82
C PHE A 788 -15.31 5.58 11.76
N ASP A 789 -16.49 5.33 11.20
CA ASP A 789 -17.52 6.35 10.98
C ASP A 789 -18.38 6.67 12.22
N GLY A 790 -18.42 5.80 13.23
CA GLY A 790 -19.10 6.00 14.51
C GLY A 790 -20.60 5.65 14.51
N ASP A 791 -21.04 4.74 13.63
CA ASP A 791 -22.41 4.24 13.53
C ASP A 791 -22.68 3.08 14.53
N GLY A 792 -21.65 2.29 14.84
CA GLY A 792 -21.70 1.09 15.68
C GLY A 792 -21.51 -0.25 14.94
N ASN A 793 -21.31 -0.26 13.63
CA ASN A 793 -21.13 -1.45 12.81
C ASN A 793 -19.65 -1.72 12.44
N VAL A 794 -19.06 -2.76 13.02
CA VAL A 794 -17.67 -3.17 12.75
C VAL A 794 -17.56 -4.26 11.67
N GLU A 795 -18.65 -4.60 10.99
CA GLU A 795 -18.76 -5.77 10.09
C GLU A 795 -18.89 -5.39 8.60
N GLU A 796 -19.14 -4.12 8.25
CA GLU A 796 -19.28 -3.68 6.85
C GLU A 796 -17.95 -3.36 6.17
N GLY A 797 -17.94 -3.29 4.84
CA GLY A 797 -16.71 -3.06 4.07
C GLY A 797 -16.08 -1.69 4.34
N LEU A 798 -14.76 -1.58 4.17
CA LEU A 798 -14.06 -0.30 4.37
C LEU A 798 -14.49 0.77 3.36
N ARG A 799 -15.15 0.39 2.25
CA ARG A 799 -15.81 1.33 1.34
C ARG A 799 -16.98 2.05 2.01
N ASP A 800 -17.86 1.34 2.69
CA ASP A 800 -19.08 1.90 3.27
C ASP A 800 -18.76 2.86 4.44
N GLU A 801 -17.78 2.50 5.28
CA GLU A 801 -17.19 3.38 6.30
C GLU A 801 -16.70 4.71 5.69
N LEU A 802 -15.97 4.67 4.56
CA LEU A 802 -15.48 5.87 3.87
C LEU A 802 -16.61 6.70 3.23
N GLU A 803 -17.64 6.06 2.69
CA GLU A 803 -18.82 6.73 2.14
C GLU A 803 -19.59 7.46 3.26
N THR A 804 -19.85 6.81 4.40
CA THR A 804 -20.53 7.42 5.56
C THR A 804 -19.70 8.53 6.22
N MET A 805 -18.38 8.39 6.32
CA MET A 805 -17.49 9.48 6.73
C MET A 805 -17.54 10.65 5.73
N GLY A 806 -17.64 10.36 4.43
CA GLY A 806 -17.81 11.35 3.35
C GLY A 806 -19.09 12.15 3.48
N ASP A 807 -20.22 11.48 3.73
CA ASP A 807 -21.54 12.10 3.97
C ASP A 807 -21.53 12.99 5.23
N LYS A 808 -20.92 12.52 6.32
CA LYS A 808 -20.71 13.30 7.54
C LYS A 808 -19.88 14.56 7.27
N LEU A 809 -18.82 14.46 6.45
CA LEU A 809 -17.99 15.61 6.06
C LEU A 809 -18.75 16.58 5.16
N TYR A 810 -19.55 16.09 4.20
CA TYR A 810 -20.36 16.95 3.34
C TYR A 810 -21.41 17.73 4.15
N ALA A 811 -22.07 17.10 5.11
CA ALA A 811 -22.99 17.78 6.03
C ALA A 811 -22.28 18.87 6.86
N ALA A 812 -21.06 18.60 7.35
CA ALA A 812 -20.25 19.60 8.04
C ALA A 812 -19.84 20.78 7.13
N ILE A 813 -19.45 20.49 5.88
CA ILE A 813 -19.15 21.48 4.83
C ILE A 813 -20.36 22.38 4.57
N GLN A 814 -21.57 21.81 4.43
CA GLN A 814 -22.81 22.56 4.22
C GLN A 814 -23.15 23.47 5.40
N LEU A 815 -23.04 22.96 6.63
CA LEU A 815 -23.26 23.75 7.85
C LEU A 815 -22.25 24.90 7.95
N TYR A 816 -20.96 24.63 7.75
CA TYR A 816 -19.92 25.66 7.81
C TYR A 816 -20.10 26.74 6.74
N ALA A 817 -20.34 26.34 5.50
CA ALA A 817 -20.54 27.25 4.38
C ALA A 817 -21.71 28.22 4.64
N LYS A 818 -22.81 27.69 5.16
CA LYS A 818 -24.02 28.46 5.50
C LYS A 818 -23.84 29.35 6.75
N ASP A 819 -23.38 28.78 7.86
CA ASP A 819 -23.43 29.45 9.18
C ASP A 819 -22.14 30.20 9.56
N VAL A 820 -21.01 29.91 8.90
CA VAL A 820 -19.71 30.59 9.10
C VAL A 820 -19.32 31.42 7.88
N ALA A 821 -19.24 30.82 6.69
CA ALA A 821 -18.91 31.55 5.46
C ALA A 821 -20.08 32.38 4.89
N GLY A 822 -21.29 32.22 5.44
CA GLY A 822 -22.47 33.03 5.12
C GLY A 822 -23.09 32.77 3.74
N THR A 823 -22.70 31.71 3.03
CA THR A 823 -23.21 31.33 1.70
C THR A 823 -23.37 29.80 1.64
N PRO A 824 -24.60 29.26 1.56
CA PRO A 824 -24.82 27.82 1.41
C PRO A 824 -24.15 27.24 0.15
N ILE A 825 -23.72 25.98 0.22
CA ILE A 825 -22.94 25.29 -0.81
C ILE A 825 -23.58 23.95 -1.17
N VAL A 826 -23.50 23.58 -2.45
CA VAL A 826 -23.79 22.22 -2.93
C VAL A 826 -22.66 21.72 -3.82
N TYR A 827 -22.41 20.41 -3.74
CA TYR A 827 -21.50 19.67 -4.61
C TYR A 827 -22.31 18.91 -5.68
N TYR A 828 -21.76 18.82 -6.89
CA TYR A 828 -22.27 18.00 -7.99
C TYR A 828 -21.08 17.49 -8.81
N ALA A 829 -20.95 16.18 -9.00
CA ALA A 829 -19.74 15.58 -9.55
C ALA A 829 -19.61 15.76 -11.07
N GLU A 830 -20.74 16.00 -11.74
CA GLU A 830 -20.93 15.94 -13.19
C GLU A 830 -20.84 17.32 -13.87
N ALA A 831 -20.90 18.43 -13.13
CA ALA A 831 -20.81 19.78 -13.69
C ALA A 831 -19.63 20.59 -13.09
N HIS A 832 -18.83 21.20 -13.95
CA HIS A 832 -17.73 22.08 -13.54
C HIS A 832 -18.23 23.47 -13.07
N PRO A 833 -17.78 24.01 -11.92
CA PRO A 833 -16.59 23.62 -11.15
C PRO A 833 -16.89 22.83 -9.86
N TYR A 834 -17.84 21.90 -9.93
CA TYR A 834 -18.29 20.97 -8.88
C TYR A 834 -18.97 21.58 -7.66
N PHE A 835 -18.48 22.72 -7.16
CA PHE A 835 -19.07 23.44 -6.04
C PHE A 835 -19.84 24.69 -6.52
N PHE A 836 -21.11 24.74 -6.17
CA PHE A 836 -22.06 25.79 -6.55
C PHE A 836 -22.69 26.42 -5.30
N LYS A 837 -23.26 27.62 -5.44
CA LYS A 837 -24.03 28.25 -4.37
C LYS A 837 -25.41 27.60 -4.30
N ASP A 838 -25.73 26.99 -3.17
CA ASP A 838 -27.10 26.57 -2.87
C ASP A 838 -27.92 27.85 -2.65
N THR A 839 -28.78 28.19 -3.61
CA THR A 839 -29.51 29.46 -3.63
C THR A 839 -30.80 29.40 -2.84
N ASN A 840 -31.32 28.20 -2.61
CA ASN A 840 -32.60 27.95 -1.96
C ASN A 840 -32.48 27.33 -0.54
N ALA A 841 -31.25 27.02 -0.12
CA ALA A 841 -30.83 26.45 1.16
C ALA A 841 -31.45 25.06 1.45
N ASN A 842 -31.50 24.18 0.43
CA ASN A 842 -32.03 22.82 0.56
C ASN A 842 -30.95 21.73 0.75
N GLY A 843 -29.67 22.02 0.49
CA GLY A 843 -28.55 21.06 0.57
C GLY A 843 -28.44 20.08 -0.60
N THR A 844 -29.14 20.31 -1.71
CA THR A 844 -29.27 19.41 -2.88
C THR A 844 -28.89 20.16 -4.18
N PRO A 845 -28.06 19.59 -5.07
CA PRO A 845 -27.70 20.25 -6.33
C PRO A 845 -28.88 20.29 -7.32
N ASP A 846 -29.56 21.44 -7.41
CA ASP A 846 -30.66 21.66 -8.37
C ASP A 846 -30.13 21.99 -9.80
N PRO A 847 -30.84 21.64 -10.89
CA PRO A 847 -30.38 21.83 -12.27
C PRO A 847 -30.16 23.30 -12.70
N ASP A 848 -30.84 24.26 -12.07
CA ASP A 848 -30.63 25.70 -12.30
C ASP A 848 -29.51 26.29 -11.41
N GLU A 849 -29.06 25.55 -10.40
CA GLU A 849 -27.94 25.93 -9.53
C GLU A 849 -26.60 25.37 -10.00
N THR A 850 -26.59 24.22 -10.67
CA THR A 850 -25.40 23.49 -11.15
C THR A 850 -24.77 24.08 -12.44
N VAL A 851 -25.00 25.37 -12.70
CA VAL A 851 -24.45 26.11 -13.84
C VAL A 851 -23.22 26.94 -13.44
N SER A 852 -22.20 27.02 -14.30
CA SER A 852 -20.90 27.64 -13.95
C SER A 852 -21.00 29.11 -13.51
N ALA A 853 -22.02 29.84 -13.96
CA ALA A 853 -22.34 31.20 -13.52
C ALA A 853 -22.75 31.30 -12.03
N ASN A 854 -23.22 30.20 -11.44
CA ASN A 854 -23.59 30.06 -10.03
C ASN A 854 -22.49 29.42 -9.16
N SER A 855 -21.29 29.20 -9.73
CA SER A 855 -20.14 28.60 -9.04
C SER A 855 -19.80 29.26 -7.69
N TYR A 856 -19.38 28.45 -6.71
CA TYR A 856 -19.10 28.92 -5.36
C TYR A 856 -17.86 29.83 -5.30
N LYS A 857 -17.93 30.87 -4.46
CA LYS A 857 -16.89 31.92 -4.30
C LYS A 857 -16.58 32.31 -2.86
N ALA A 858 -17.41 31.93 -1.89
CA ALA A 858 -17.25 32.31 -0.49
C ALA A 858 -16.24 31.41 0.26
N TRP A 859 -15.10 31.13 -0.38
CA TRP A 859 -14.09 30.21 0.14
C TRP A 859 -13.33 30.84 1.32
N THR A 860 -13.30 30.13 2.44
CA THR A 860 -12.36 30.37 3.54
C THR A 860 -11.22 29.33 3.47
N PRO A 861 -10.05 29.59 4.06
CA PRO A 861 -8.99 28.58 4.15
C PRO A 861 -9.45 27.24 4.74
N ARG A 862 -10.30 27.27 5.79
CA ARG A 862 -10.86 26.06 6.40
C ARG A 862 -11.77 25.29 5.44
N LEU A 863 -12.71 25.99 4.81
CA LEU A 863 -13.68 25.39 3.89
C LEU A 863 -12.99 24.80 2.65
N LEU A 864 -11.93 25.45 2.15
CA LEU A 864 -11.16 24.95 1.02
C LEU A 864 -10.48 23.60 1.33
N ARG A 865 -9.87 23.46 2.52
CA ARG A 865 -9.20 22.22 2.97
C ARG A 865 -10.17 21.06 3.10
N ALA A 866 -11.28 21.28 3.80
CA ALA A 866 -12.31 20.26 3.96
C ALA A 866 -12.97 19.85 2.63
N ALA A 867 -13.29 20.82 1.75
CA ALA A 867 -13.85 20.54 0.43
C ALA A 867 -12.86 19.84 -0.51
N PHE A 868 -11.56 20.11 -0.36
CA PHE A 868 -10.51 19.40 -1.08
C PHE A 868 -10.45 17.92 -0.67
N ASN A 869 -10.43 17.64 0.64
CA ASN A 869 -10.42 16.27 1.15
C ASN A 869 -11.70 15.50 0.83
N TYR A 870 -12.86 16.16 0.91
CA TYR A 870 -14.13 15.59 0.45
C TYR A 870 -14.07 15.21 -1.04
N GLN A 871 -13.56 16.09 -1.92
CA GLN A 871 -13.41 15.68 -3.32
C GLN A 871 -12.34 14.60 -3.50
N PHE A 872 -11.22 14.64 -2.77
CA PHE A 872 -10.14 13.65 -2.84
C PHE A 872 -10.67 12.22 -2.63
N SER A 873 -11.43 11.98 -1.56
CA SER A 873 -12.02 10.66 -1.29
C SER A 873 -12.99 10.17 -2.37
N HIS A 874 -13.61 11.09 -3.13
CA HIS A 874 -14.56 10.77 -4.20
C HIS A 874 -13.92 10.76 -5.61
N LYS A 875 -12.60 10.96 -5.74
CA LYS A 875 -11.88 10.89 -7.02
C LYS A 875 -11.00 9.65 -7.16
N ASP A 876 -11.18 8.67 -6.28
CA ASP A 876 -10.64 7.32 -6.43
C ASP A 876 -11.66 6.28 -5.92
N PRO A 877 -12.41 5.58 -6.80
CA PRO A 877 -13.37 4.56 -6.39
C PRO A 877 -12.73 3.33 -5.73
N GLY A 878 -11.42 3.09 -5.95
CA GLY A 878 -10.69 1.99 -5.32
C GLY A 878 -10.06 2.37 -3.98
N ALA A 879 -10.31 3.57 -3.46
CA ALA A 879 -9.52 4.13 -2.36
C ALA A 879 -9.52 3.30 -1.07
N PHE A 880 -10.60 2.55 -0.81
CA PHE A 880 -10.70 1.61 0.32
C PHE A 880 -9.63 0.50 0.24
N ALA A 881 -9.28 0.04 -0.96
CA ALA A 881 -8.23 -0.95 -1.21
C ALA A 881 -6.86 -0.29 -1.46
N HIS A 882 -6.82 0.85 -2.16
CA HIS A 882 -5.55 1.53 -2.46
C HIS A 882 -4.86 2.07 -1.21
N ASN A 883 -5.60 2.74 -0.29
CA ASN A 883 -5.09 3.22 1.00
C ASN A 883 -6.24 3.71 1.91
N GLY A 884 -7.15 2.83 2.31
CA GLY A 884 -8.38 3.23 3.00
C GLY A 884 -8.13 4.01 4.31
N LYS A 885 -7.10 3.64 5.08
CA LYS A 885 -6.70 4.31 6.33
C LYS A 885 -6.26 5.76 6.11
N TYR A 886 -5.53 6.06 5.04
CA TYR A 886 -5.17 7.44 4.70
C TYR A 886 -6.42 8.30 4.44
N ILE A 887 -7.43 7.75 3.76
CA ILE A 887 -8.70 8.47 3.53
C ILE A 887 -9.47 8.70 4.85
N VAL A 888 -9.56 7.69 5.73
CA VAL A 888 -10.14 7.86 7.09
C VAL A 888 -9.50 9.06 7.79
N GLN A 889 -8.18 9.14 7.80
CA GLN A 889 -7.44 10.21 8.48
C GLN A 889 -7.75 11.60 7.88
N LEU A 890 -7.79 11.71 6.55
CA LEU A 890 -8.15 12.96 5.86
C LEU A 890 -9.59 13.39 6.18
N LEU A 891 -10.56 12.46 6.14
CA LEU A 891 -11.96 12.75 6.43
C LEU A 891 -12.16 13.12 7.91
N TYR A 892 -11.56 12.37 8.83
CA TYR A 892 -11.61 12.62 10.27
C TYR A 892 -11.02 13.98 10.65
N ASP A 893 -9.81 14.32 10.16
CA ASP A 893 -9.19 15.60 10.49
C ASP A 893 -9.95 16.78 9.87
N SER A 894 -10.60 16.60 8.72
CA SER A 894 -11.48 17.61 8.11
C SER A 894 -12.76 17.82 8.93
N LEU A 895 -13.33 16.74 9.50
CA LEU A 895 -14.46 16.79 10.41
C LEU A 895 -14.10 17.49 11.73
N GLU A 896 -12.93 17.18 12.30
CA GLU A 896 -12.39 17.81 13.52
C GLU A 896 -12.18 19.32 13.32
N ASP A 897 -11.53 19.71 12.22
CA ASP A 897 -11.23 21.09 11.85
C ASP A 897 -12.50 21.93 11.70
N LEU A 898 -13.51 21.43 10.97
CA LEU A 898 -14.84 22.08 10.88
C LEU A 898 -15.61 22.05 12.21
N GLY A 899 -15.44 20.99 13.01
CA GLY A 899 -16.03 20.81 14.34
C GLY A 899 -15.65 21.92 15.33
N THR A 900 -14.53 22.63 15.10
CA THR A 900 -14.15 23.82 15.88
C THR A 900 -15.07 25.04 15.66
N LYS A 901 -16.00 24.99 14.69
CA LYS A 901 -16.86 26.12 14.27
C LYS A 901 -18.33 25.74 14.09
N VAL A 902 -18.65 24.52 13.69
CA VAL A 902 -20.02 24.00 13.55
C VAL A 902 -20.21 22.70 14.32
N ALA A 903 -21.46 22.37 14.66
CA ALA A 903 -21.77 21.15 15.39
C ALA A 903 -21.62 19.92 14.48
N VAL A 904 -20.57 19.13 14.71
CA VAL A 904 -20.29 17.85 14.05
C VAL A 904 -20.43 16.73 15.08
N ASN A 905 -21.09 15.62 14.75
CA ASN A 905 -21.14 14.45 15.61
C ASN A 905 -20.01 13.48 15.27
N MET A 906 -18.97 13.44 16.09
CA MET A 906 -17.85 12.50 15.98
C MET A 906 -17.84 11.46 17.13
N ALA A 907 -18.94 11.30 17.86
CA ALA A 907 -19.03 10.30 18.91
C ALA A 907 -19.04 8.88 18.30
N GLY A 908 -18.11 8.03 18.73
CA GLY A 908 -17.90 6.68 18.18
C GLY A 908 -16.79 6.58 17.14
N MET A 909 -16.50 7.68 16.43
CA MET A 909 -15.53 7.70 15.32
C MET A 909 -14.10 7.38 15.75
N HIS A 910 -13.39 6.62 14.91
CA HIS A 910 -11.96 6.36 15.03
C HIS A 910 -11.18 7.01 13.88
N ARG A 911 -10.05 7.66 14.17
CA ARG A 911 -9.13 8.24 13.16
C ARG A 911 -8.18 7.20 12.55
N SER A 912 -7.91 6.14 13.30
CA SER A 912 -6.78 5.23 13.11
C SER A 912 -7.18 3.78 13.37
N GLY A 913 -6.42 2.84 12.81
CA GLY A 913 -6.57 1.40 13.08
C GLY A 913 -6.10 1.00 14.48
N GLU A 914 -6.09 -0.31 14.76
CA GLU A 914 -5.81 -0.80 16.13
C GLU A 914 -4.33 -1.08 16.38
N GLY A 915 -3.76 -0.40 17.37
CA GLY A 915 -2.48 -0.74 18.01
C GLY A 915 -1.31 -0.88 17.03
N HIS A 916 -0.83 -2.10 16.84
CA HIS A 916 0.29 -2.41 15.96
C HIS A 916 0.03 -2.11 14.47
N PHE A 917 -1.24 -1.92 14.09
CA PHE A 917 -1.67 -1.56 12.74
C PHE A 917 -2.04 -0.07 12.59
N ASP A 918 -1.80 0.76 13.62
CA ASP A 918 -1.91 2.23 13.53
C ASP A 918 -0.63 2.83 12.93
N SER A 919 -0.49 2.66 11.62
CA SER A 919 0.58 3.17 10.77
C SER A 919 0.82 4.68 10.95
N GLY A 920 -0.25 5.45 11.12
CA GLY A 920 -0.22 6.91 11.34
C GLY A 920 0.14 7.35 12.75
N SER A 921 0.32 6.43 13.70
CA SER A 921 0.70 6.78 15.07
C SER A 921 2.13 7.33 15.18
N TYR A 922 2.35 8.19 16.18
CA TYR A 922 3.70 8.67 16.53
C TYR A 922 4.68 7.53 16.83
N ALA A 923 4.18 6.34 17.21
CA ALA A 923 4.99 5.16 17.47
C ALA A 923 5.73 4.64 16.23
N PHE A 924 5.24 4.89 15.01
CA PHE A 924 5.95 4.54 13.77
C PHE A 924 6.47 5.79 13.04
N ARG A 925 5.64 6.85 12.98
CA ARG A 925 5.92 8.08 12.23
C ARG A 925 7.00 8.97 12.85
N ARG A 926 7.44 8.71 14.10
CA ARG A 926 8.52 9.47 14.77
C ARG A 926 9.76 9.64 13.90
N TRP A 927 10.18 8.60 13.18
CA TRP A 927 11.47 8.57 12.46
C TRP A 927 11.40 9.05 11.00
N ASP A 928 10.24 9.50 10.49
CA ASP A 928 10.13 9.90 9.08
C ASP A 928 11.05 11.04 8.67
N LYS A 929 11.23 12.03 9.55
CA LYS A 929 12.18 13.14 9.36
C LYS A 929 13.65 12.74 9.60
N ASP A 930 13.88 11.58 10.20
CA ASP A 930 15.22 11.06 10.53
C ASP A 930 15.67 10.00 9.49
N GLY A 931 14.80 9.64 8.53
CA GLY A 931 15.05 8.66 7.46
C GLY A 931 15.11 7.19 7.91
N ALA A 932 15.46 6.92 9.17
CA ALA A 932 15.57 5.56 9.70
C ALA A 932 15.24 5.47 11.21
N VAL A 933 14.65 4.35 11.60
CA VAL A 933 14.48 3.92 12.99
C VAL A 933 15.84 3.47 13.53
N SER A 934 16.31 4.12 14.59
CA SER A 934 17.58 3.80 15.27
C SER A 934 17.60 2.37 15.82
N SER A 935 18.74 1.66 15.72
CA SER A 935 18.93 0.27 16.18
C SER A 935 18.40 -0.03 17.58
N SER A 936 18.57 0.86 18.56
CA SER A 936 18.02 0.67 19.91
C SER A 936 16.49 0.72 20.03
N CYS A 937 15.78 0.81 18.90
CA CYS A 937 14.32 0.97 18.79
C CYS A 937 13.71 0.01 17.73
N VAL A 938 14.47 -0.45 16.73
CA VAL A 938 13.93 -1.24 15.60
C VAL A 938 13.17 -2.49 16.04
N ARG A 939 13.55 -3.12 17.17
CA ARG A 939 12.89 -4.32 17.74
C ARG A 939 11.37 -4.19 17.84
N CYS A 940 10.86 -2.99 18.14
CA CYS A 940 9.44 -2.79 18.44
C CYS A 940 8.75 -1.78 17.50
N HIS A 941 9.51 -1.28 16.53
CA HIS A 941 9.08 -0.22 15.62
C HIS A 941 9.33 -0.59 14.14
N THR A 942 9.78 -1.83 13.87
CA THR A 942 9.86 -2.44 12.53
C THR A 942 9.66 -3.97 12.62
N PRO A 943 9.00 -4.62 11.65
CA PRO A 943 8.94 -6.09 11.56
C PRO A 943 10.32 -6.75 11.58
N THR A 944 11.22 -6.29 10.70
CA THR A 944 12.58 -6.83 10.55
C THR A 944 13.37 -6.78 11.85
N GLY A 945 13.26 -5.69 12.61
CA GLY A 945 13.92 -5.55 13.90
C GLY A 945 13.39 -6.51 14.97
N TYR A 946 12.09 -6.80 14.97
CA TYR A 946 11.51 -7.82 15.85
C TYR A 946 11.95 -9.22 15.42
N ASP A 947 11.93 -9.52 14.13
CA ASP A 947 12.28 -10.83 13.56
C ASP A 947 13.71 -11.26 13.87
N LEU A 948 14.65 -10.32 13.75
CA LEU A 948 16.05 -10.53 14.12
C LEU A 948 16.19 -10.80 15.63
N TRP A 949 15.46 -10.08 16.48
CA TRP A 949 15.42 -10.35 17.92
C TRP A 949 14.75 -11.69 18.26
N ALA A 950 13.69 -12.06 17.53
CA ALA A 950 12.96 -13.31 17.76
C ALA A 950 13.79 -14.55 17.35
N LYS A 951 14.53 -14.47 16.23
CA LYS A 951 15.42 -15.58 15.79
C LYS A 951 16.71 -15.66 16.61
N TYR A 952 17.30 -14.53 17.00
CA TYR A 952 18.67 -14.49 17.54
C TYR A 952 18.79 -14.04 19.01
N GLY A 953 17.71 -13.57 19.64
CA GLY A 953 17.71 -13.08 21.03
C GLY A 953 18.40 -11.73 21.26
N VAL A 954 18.80 -11.04 20.19
CA VAL A 954 19.55 -9.76 20.22
C VAL A 954 18.85 -8.69 19.39
N ASP A 955 18.86 -7.45 19.88
CA ASP A 955 18.26 -6.31 19.19
C ASP A 955 19.01 -6.05 17.87
N ALA A 956 18.30 -5.76 16.77
CA ALA A 956 18.96 -5.55 15.49
C ALA A 956 19.84 -4.28 15.52
N LEU A 957 21.11 -4.48 15.15
CA LEU A 957 22.22 -3.60 15.52
C LEU A 957 22.38 -2.38 14.61
N VAL A 958 21.77 -2.42 13.43
CA VAL A 958 21.71 -1.32 12.45
C VAL A 958 20.33 -0.68 12.43
N SER A 959 20.27 0.59 12.03
CA SER A 959 19.01 1.27 11.79
C SER A 959 18.23 0.66 10.63
N GLN A 960 16.90 0.69 10.70
CA GLN A 960 15.99 0.17 9.67
C GLN A 960 15.10 1.29 9.13
N PRO A 961 14.59 1.21 7.88
CA PRO A 961 13.59 2.17 7.39
C PRO A 961 12.33 2.20 8.28
N PRO A 962 11.62 3.34 8.43
CA PRO A 962 10.35 3.40 9.17
C PRO A 962 9.27 2.57 8.47
N SER A 963 8.67 1.61 9.18
CA SER A 963 7.60 0.76 8.64
C SER A 963 6.21 1.28 8.98
N ASP A 964 5.21 0.99 8.14
CA ASP A 964 3.80 1.30 8.36
C ASP A 964 3.13 0.30 9.31
N GLY A 965 3.58 0.33 10.57
CA GLY A 965 3.14 -0.58 11.63
C GLY A 965 4.04 -1.82 11.76
N LEU A 966 3.50 -2.83 12.44
CA LEU A 966 4.00 -4.22 12.42
C LEU A 966 3.10 -5.07 11.51
N ASN A 967 3.62 -6.21 11.04
CA ASN A 967 2.92 -7.09 10.09
C ASN A 967 2.69 -8.49 10.66
N CYS A 968 1.97 -9.36 9.94
CA CYS A 968 1.69 -10.73 10.38
C CYS A 968 2.97 -11.52 10.67
N MET A 969 3.99 -11.42 9.80
CA MET A 969 5.28 -12.11 9.97
C MET A 969 6.03 -11.69 11.24
N THR A 970 5.73 -10.53 11.83
CA THR A 970 6.32 -10.11 13.12
C THR A 970 6.00 -11.14 14.22
N CYS A 971 4.78 -11.68 14.25
CA CYS A 971 4.33 -12.64 15.26
C CYS A 971 4.26 -14.09 14.77
N HIS A 972 4.20 -14.32 13.46
CA HIS A 972 3.95 -15.64 12.85
C HIS A 972 5.14 -16.12 12.02
N THR A 973 5.42 -17.43 12.06
CA THR A 973 6.47 -18.08 11.26
C THR A 973 6.08 -18.31 9.81
N ASP A 974 4.77 -18.37 9.54
CA ASP A 974 4.16 -18.46 8.21
C ASP A 974 2.73 -17.88 8.29
N VAL A 975 2.16 -17.50 7.15
CA VAL A 975 0.83 -16.88 6.99
C VAL A 975 -0.09 -17.68 6.06
N ASP A 976 0.09 -19.00 5.99
CA ASP A 976 -0.95 -19.86 5.42
C ASP A 976 -2.23 -19.84 6.27
N TYR A 977 -3.25 -19.18 5.72
CA TYR A 977 -4.59 -19.09 6.29
C TYR A 977 -5.35 -20.43 6.28
N ALA A 978 -4.93 -21.43 5.50
CA ALA A 978 -5.56 -22.75 5.45
C ALA A 978 -5.10 -23.69 6.58
N THR A 979 -3.84 -23.58 7.03
CA THR A 979 -3.31 -24.36 8.17
C THR A 979 -3.27 -23.61 9.50
N GLY A 980 -3.46 -22.28 9.49
CA GLY A 980 -3.70 -21.49 10.71
C GLY A 980 -2.49 -20.74 11.26
N ALA A 981 -1.60 -20.26 10.39
CA ALA A 981 -0.54 -19.28 10.68
C ALA A 981 0.25 -19.52 12.01
N PRO A 982 1.21 -20.46 12.06
CA PRO A 982 1.91 -20.82 13.30
C PRO A 982 2.68 -19.66 13.95
N ARG A 983 2.35 -19.34 15.21
CA ARG A 983 2.99 -18.26 16.02
C ARG A 983 4.45 -18.58 16.38
N LYS A 984 5.31 -17.56 16.45
CA LYS A 984 6.76 -17.69 16.76
C LYS A 984 6.99 -18.15 18.20
N TYR A 985 7.94 -19.07 18.42
CA TYR A 985 8.32 -19.52 19.76
C TYR A 985 9.55 -18.75 20.27
N ILE A 986 9.38 -18.04 21.40
CA ILE A 986 10.46 -17.29 22.06
C ILE A 986 10.92 -18.06 23.31
N ALA A 987 12.17 -18.54 23.30
CA ALA A 987 12.70 -19.45 24.32
C ALA A 987 13.01 -18.80 25.68
N GLN A 988 13.36 -17.51 25.72
CA GLN A 988 13.61 -16.77 26.97
C GLN A 988 13.48 -15.25 26.78
N ILE A 989 13.24 -14.52 27.87
CA ILE A 989 13.22 -13.05 27.93
C ILE A 989 14.24 -12.56 28.95
N THR A 990 15.07 -11.60 28.55
CA THR A 990 15.92 -10.81 29.44
C THR A 990 15.26 -9.46 29.67
N PHE A 991 14.86 -9.16 30.91
CA PHE A 991 14.29 -7.86 31.28
C PHE A 991 15.39 -6.79 31.46
N PRO A 992 15.07 -5.48 31.38
CA PRO A 992 16.03 -4.38 31.64
C PRO A 992 16.64 -4.36 33.05
N SER A 993 16.21 -5.26 33.94
CA SER A 993 16.79 -5.53 35.25
C SER A 993 17.95 -6.55 35.23
N THR A 994 18.31 -7.07 34.04
CA THR A 994 19.15 -8.25 33.77
C THR A 994 18.57 -9.61 34.21
N LYS A 995 17.33 -9.66 34.73
CA LYS A 995 16.69 -10.93 35.07
C LYS A 995 16.25 -11.66 33.79
N VAL A 996 16.66 -12.93 33.68
CA VAL A 996 16.27 -13.83 32.59
C VAL A 996 15.15 -14.76 33.06
N ILE A 997 14.06 -14.83 32.31
CA ILE A 997 12.97 -15.79 32.50
C ILE A 997 12.92 -16.70 31.27
N LYS A 998 12.83 -18.02 31.46
CA LYS A 998 12.80 -19.01 30.38
C LYS A 998 11.38 -19.52 30.13
N ASN A 999 11.07 -19.76 28.87
CA ASN A 999 9.83 -20.38 28.43
C ASN A 999 9.92 -21.90 28.65
N ASP A 1000 8.78 -22.58 28.79
CA ASP A 1000 8.72 -24.05 28.90
C ASP A 1000 8.42 -24.65 27.51
N PRO A 1001 9.34 -25.39 26.88
CA PRO A 1001 9.07 -26.04 25.58
C PRO A 1001 7.95 -27.08 25.65
N ALA A 1002 7.62 -27.60 26.83
CA ALA A 1002 6.51 -28.54 27.01
C ALA A 1002 5.15 -27.85 27.26
N ASN A 1003 5.15 -26.58 27.67
CA ASN A 1003 3.94 -25.79 27.96
C ASN A 1003 4.20 -24.31 27.58
N PRO A 1004 4.25 -23.96 26.28
CA PRO A 1004 4.63 -22.61 25.84
C PRO A 1004 3.80 -21.50 26.48
N ASP A 1005 4.48 -20.43 26.88
CA ASP A 1005 3.88 -19.16 27.28
C ASP A 1005 4.02 -18.14 26.14
N ASP A 1006 2.92 -17.88 25.45
CA ASP A 1006 2.86 -16.95 24.31
C ASP A 1006 3.09 -15.49 24.72
N SER A 1007 3.00 -15.18 26.02
CA SER A 1007 3.34 -13.85 26.55
C SER A 1007 4.80 -13.48 26.29
N PHE A 1008 5.66 -14.44 25.97
CA PHE A 1008 7.06 -14.17 25.62
C PHE A 1008 7.17 -13.39 24.29
N LEU A 1009 6.22 -13.56 23.35
CA LEU A 1009 6.13 -12.71 22.15
C LEU A 1009 5.89 -11.26 22.56
N CYS A 1010 4.82 -11.02 23.31
CA CYS A 1010 4.44 -9.68 23.79
C CYS A 1010 5.55 -9.05 24.66
N ALA A 1011 6.18 -9.84 25.51
CA ALA A 1011 7.23 -9.39 26.44
C ALA A 1011 8.48 -8.86 25.73
N GLY A 1012 8.76 -9.29 24.49
CA GLY A 1012 9.83 -8.73 23.66
C GLY A 1012 9.76 -7.21 23.55
N CYS A 1013 8.56 -6.63 23.52
CA CYS A 1013 8.37 -5.18 23.48
C CYS A 1013 7.76 -4.60 24.77
N HIS A 1014 6.77 -5.27 25.35
CA HIS A 1014 6.04 -4.79 26.54
C HIS A 1014 6.77 -5.01 27.87
N MET A 1015 8.11 -5.06 27.85
CA MET A 1015 8.97 -5.10 29.05
C MET A 1015 9.40 -3.69 29.54
N GLY A 1016 9.24 -2.64 28.73
CA GLY A 1016 9.84 -1.33 29.00
C GLY A 1016 11.35 -1.28 28.71
N ARG A 1017 12.01 -0.14 28.95
CA ARG A 1017 13.45 0.04 28.65
C ARG A 1017 14.36 0.34 29.84
N GLU A 1018 13.83 0.91 30.91
CA GLU A 1018 14.60 1.32 32.09
C GLU A 1018 14.16 0.55 33.33
N SER A 1019 15.09 0.19 34.23
CA SER A 1019 14.80 -0.60 35.43
C SER A 1019 15.23 0.09 36.73
N LYS A 1020 14.88 -0.53 37.87
CA LYS A 1020 15.49 -0.20 39.17
C LYS A 1020 17.02 -0.10 39.09
N THR A 1021 17.68 -0.99 38.33
CA THR A 1021 19.14 -0.97 38.16
C THR A 1021 19.62 0.31 37.49
N THR A 1022 18.91 0.84 36.48
CA THR A 1022 19.23 2.16 35.90
C THR A 1022 19.10 3.27 36.94
N ILE A 1023 17.99 3.29 37.69
CA ILE A 1023 17.71 4.35 38.67
C ILE A 1023 18.74 4.33 39.81
N ASP A 1024 19.08 3.16 40.33
CA ASP A 1024 20.13 2.99 41.35
C ASP A 1024 21.49 3.46 40.83
N THR A 1025 21.86 3.07 39.60
CA THR A 1025 23.14 3.46 38.98
C THR A 1025 23.25 4.97 38.78
N LEU A 1026 22.18 5.60 38.27
CA LEU A 1026 22.13 7.05 38.10
C LEU A 1026 22.24 7.78 39.45
N ILE A 1027 21.56 7.30 40.50
CA ILE A 1027 21.66 7.87 41.86
C ILE A 1027 23.07 7.65 42.45
N ALA A 1028 23.69 6.49 42.21
CA ALA A 1028 25.02 6.16 42.70
C ALA A 1028 26.15 6.96 42.02
N SER A 1029 25.95 7.41 40.78
CA SER A 1029 26.93 8.22 40.02
C SER A 1029 27.31 9.55 40.70
N GLY A 1030 26.46 10.08 41.57
CA GLY A 1030 26.63 11.41 42.18
C GLY A 1030 26.44 12.59 41.21
N GLY A 1031 26.20 12.34 39.92
CA GLY A 1031 26.03 13.36 38.90
C GLY A 1031 24.66 14.05 38.89
N ALA A 1032 24.42 14.88 37.86
CA ALA A 1032 23.17 15.62 37.71
C ALA A 1032 21.98 14.67 37.43
N LEU A 1033 21.08 14.55 38.41
CA LEU A 1033 19.90 13.69 38.34
C LEU A 1033 18.94 14.13 37.23
N SER A 1034 18.52 13.17 36.42
CA SER A 1034 17.62 13.35 35.26
C SER A 1034 16.60 12.22 35.19
N PHE A 1035 15.43 12.48 34.60
CA PHE A 1035 14.39 11.46 34.49
C PHE A 1035 14.78 10.33 33.53
N LYS A 1036 14.39 9.10 33.87
CA LYS A 1036 14.55 7.92 33.03
C LYS A 1036 13.18 7.36 32.64
N ASN A 1037 12.92 7.31 31.35
CA ASN A 1037 11.64 6.91 30.77
C ASN A 1037 11.51 5.39 30.76
N ILE A 1038 10.57 4.83 31.54
CA ILE A 1038 10.31 3.38 31.56
C ILE A 1038 9.87 2.83 30.19
N HIS A 1039 9.50 3.73 29.26
CA HIS A 1039 8.94 3.46 27.93
C HIS A 1039 7.45 3.07 27.98
N TYR A 1040 6.83 2.87 26.81
CA TYR A 1040 5.37 2.71 26.70
C TYR A 1040 4.91 1.28 27.03
N ALA A 1041 3.70 1.14 27.57
CA ALA A 1041 3.01 -0.12 27.89
C ALA A 1041 3.92 -1.27 28.42
N PRO A 1042 4.57 -1.13 29.59
CA PRO A 1042 5.39 -2.18 30.23
C PRO A 1042 4.55 -3.34 30.84
N ALA A 1043 3.52 -3.82 30.13
CA ALA A 1043 2.56 -4.83 30.58
C ALA A 1043 3.22 -6.11 31.12
N ALA A 1044 4.23 -6.66 30.41
CA ALA A 1044 4.92 -7.87 30.83
C ALA A 1044 5.72 -7.64 32.13
N SER A 1045 6.33 -6.46 32.28
CA SER A 1045 7.05 -6.10 33.51
C SER A 1045 6.13 -5.96 34.73
N LEU A 1046 4.86 -5.62 34.54
CA LEU A 1046 3.85 -5.73 35.61
C LEU A 1046 3.41 -7.18 35.82
N LEU A 1047 3.05 -7.90 34.75
CA LEU A 1047 2.60 -9.29 34.80
C LEU A 1047 3.59 -10.17 35.57
N TYR A 1048 4.89 -10.01 35.35
CA TYR A 1048 5.97 -10.72 36.04
C TYR A 1048 6.38 -10.10 37.39
N GLY A 1049 5.95 -8.87 37.70
CA GLY A 1049 6.16 -8.22 39.00
C GLY A 1049 7.62 -8.24 39.45
N LYS A 1050 7.88 -8.66 40.70
CA LYS A 1050 9.25 -8.77 41.23
C LYS A 1050 10.14 -9.79 40.54
N ASP A 1051 9.59 -10.67 39.71
CA ASP A 1051 10.37 -11.64 38.94
C ASP A 1051 10.95 -11.00 37.68
N ALA A 1052 10.29 -9.96 37.14
CA ALA A 1052 10.90 -9.00 36.20
C ALA A 1052 11.73 -7.93 36.94
N GLY A 1053 11.24 -7.35 38.03
CA GLY A 1053 11.96 -6.35 38.85
C GLY A 1053 12.36 -5.08 38.10
N VAL A 1054 11.51 -4.62 37.17
CA VAL A 1054 11.76 -3.43 36.34
C VAL A 1054 11.24 -2.15 37.01
N LEU A 1055 10.14 -2.23 37.76
CA LEU A 1055 9.68 -1.10 38.57
C LEU A 1055 10.58 -0.92 39.81
N TYR A 1056 10.52 0.27 40.41
CA TYR A 1056 11.38 0.61 41.53
C TYR A 1056 10.86 -0.01 42.84
N GLU A 1057 11.51 -1.10 43.23
CA GLU A 1057 11.29 -1.82 44.50
C GLU A 1057 12.13 -1.23 45.64
N TYR A 1058 11.51 -0.98 46.79
CA TYR A 1058 12.15 -0.32 47.94
C TYR A 1058 12.77 -1.33 48.93
N THR A 1059 13.98 -1.01 49.40
CA THR A 1059 14.77 -1.86 50.28
C THR A 1059 14.02 -2.22 51.57
N GLY A 1060 13.96 -3.51 51.90
CA GLY A 1060 13.29 -4.02 53.10
C GLY A 1060 11.77 -4.18 52.97
N LYS A 1061 11.19 -3.93 51.80
CA LYS A 1061 9.80 -4.27 51.47
C LYS A 1061 9.70 -5.62 50.76
N THR A 1062 8.49 -6.17 50.68
CA THR A 1062 8.15 -7.40 49.93
C THR A 1062 7.17 -7.08 48.82
N TYR A 1063 7.37 -7.69 47.65
CA TYR A 1063 6.62 -7.41 46.42
C TYR A 1063 6.04 -8.67 45.78
N ALA A 1064 4.90 -8.52 45.12
CA ALA A 1064 4.21 -9.61 44.41
C ALA A 1064 5.02 -10.13 43.20
N ALA A 1065 5.01 -11.46 43.06
CA ALA A 1065 5.65 -12.24 41.99
C ALA A 1065 4.87 -12.14 40.66
N LYS A 1066 5.18 -12.99 39.66
CA LYS A 1066 4.32 -13.17 38.47
C LYS A 1066 2.87 -13.39 38.92
N PHE A 1067 1.95 -12.60 38.36
CA PHE A 1067 0.52 -12.78 38.58
C PHE A 1067 0.07 -14.15 38.04
N ALA A 1068 -0.77 -14.83 38.82
CA ALA A 1068 -1.29 -16.15 38.50
C ALA A 1068 -2.81 -16.17 38.66
N HIS A 1069 -3.51 -16.65 37.64
CA HIS A 1069 -4.97 -16.75 37.62
C HIS A 1069 -5.41 -18.21 37.88
N ILE A 1070 -6.39 -18.75 37.15
CA ILE A 1070 -6.96 -20.10 37.35
C ILE A 1070 -6.16 -21.21 36.66
N GLY A 1071 -4.82 -21.19 36.82
CA GLY A 1071 -3.87 -22.06 36.13
C GLY A 1071 -2.89 -21.27 35.25
N PRO A 1072 -1.78 -21.89 34.80
CA PRO A 1072 -0.68 -21.18 34.13
C PRO A 1072 -1.09 -20.53 32.80
N GLU A 1073 -1.88 -21.23 31.97
CA GLU A 1073 -2.40 -20.75 30.70
C GLU A 1073 -3.27 -19.49 30.86
N SER A 1074 -4.13 -19.46 31.88
CA SER A 1074 -5.08 -18.36 32.13
C SER A 1074 -4.45 -17.04 32.61
N ALA A 1075 -3.13 -16.98 32.73
CA ALA A 1075 -2.36 -15.78 33.06
C ALA A 1075 -1.48 -15.30 31.88
N GLN A 1076 -1.62 -15.90 30.69
CA GLN A 1076 -0.88 -15.49 29.50
C GLN A 1076 -1.52 -14.28 28.81
N CYS A 1077 -0.72 -13.43 28.16
CA CYS A 1077 -1.22 -12.30 27.37
C CYS A 1077 -2.19 -12.75 26.27
N ALA A 1078 -1.85 -13.80 25.52
CA ALA A 1078 -2.65 -14.32 24.42
C ALA A 1078 -4.06 -14.76 24.85
N TYR A 1079 -4.17 -15.43 26.02
CA TYR A 1079 -5.43 -15.90 26.58
C TYR A 1079 -6.42 -14.77 26.91
N CYS A 1080 -5.90 -13.60 27.31
CA CYS A 1080 -6.71 -12.43 27.64
C CYS A 1080 -6.99 -11.54 26.43
N HIS A 1081 -6.01 -11.33 25.54
CA HIS A 1081 -6.04 -10.36 24.43
C HIS A 1081 -6.46 -10.93 23.07
N ASN A 1082 -7.16 -12.07 23.08
CA ASN A 1082 -7.78 -12.74 21.93
C ASN A 1082 -6.95 -12.71 20.63
N LEU A 1083 -5.89 -13.52 20.57
CA LEU A 1083 -5.06 -13.68 19.36
C LEU A 1083 -5.59 -14.74 18.38
N ASP A 1084 -6.59 -15.53 18.77
CA ASP A 1084 -7.07 -16.71 18.02
C ASP A 1084 -8.43 -16.46 17.34
N GLY A 1085 -8.78 -15.19 17.10
CA GLY A 1085 -9.94 -14.75 16.33
C GLY A 1085 -9.52 -13.99 15.07
N GLU A 1086 -10.38 -14.02 14.04
CA GLU A 1086 -10.06 -13.54 12.68
C GLU A 1086 -9.55 -12.07 12.65
N ASP A 1087 -10.04 -11.23 13.55
CA ASP A 1087 -9.87 -9.77 13.51
C ASP A 1087 -8.51 -9.20 13.97
N HIS A 1088 -7.70 -9.97 14.73
CA HIS A 1088 -6.46 -9.48 15.36
C HIS A 1088 -6.62 -8.19 16.21
N LYS A 1089 -7.77 -7.98 16.86
CA LYS A 1089 -8.12 -6.73 17.59
C LYS A 1089 -7.22 -6.42 18.82
N PHE A 1090 -6.42 -7.37 19.34
CA PHE A 1090 -5.59 -7.23 20.56
C PHE A 1090 -6.32 -6.72 21.84
N LYS A 1091 -7.64 -6.55 21.79
CA LYS A 1091 -8.48 -6.07 22.89
C LYS A 1091 -8.69 -7.20 23.90
N PRO A 1092 -8.62 -6.92 25.21
CA PRO A 1092 -8.85 -7.94 26.21
C PRO A 1092 -10.33 -8.32 26.26
N GLU A 1093 -10.64 -9.62 26.33
CA GLU A 1093 -12.01 -10.13 26.20
C GLU A 1093 -12.55 -10.91 27.41
N LEU A 1094 -13.83 -10.70 27.71
CA LEU A 1094 -14.57 -11.51 28.67
C LEU A 1094 -15.04 -12.81 28.02
N THR A 1095 -14.14 -13.79 27.92
CA THR A 1095 -14.47 -15.15 27.46
C THR A 1095 -15.58 -15.79 28.32
N ALA A 1096 -16.21 -16.86 27.81
CA ALA A 1096 -17.25 -17.58 28.54
C ALA A 1096 -16.76 -18.09 29.93
N SER A 1097 -15.49 -18.50 30.02
CA SER A 1097 -14.82 -18.89 31.26
C SER A 1097 -14.72 -17.71 32.23
N CYS A 1098 -14.24 -16.56 31.76
CA CYS A 1098 -14.11 -15.35 32.56
C CYS A 1098 -15.47 -14.88 33.13
N LYS A 1099 -16.54 -14.92 32.32
CA LYS A 1099 -17.91 -14.56 32.72
C LYS A 1099 -18.47 -15.41 33.87
N GLY A 1100 -17.98 -16.65 34.06
CA GLY A 1100 -18.37 -17.50 35.19
C GLY A 1100 -17.81 -17.01 36.54
N CYS A 1101 -16.57 -16.52 36.55
CA CYS A 1101 -15.95 -15.93 37.75
C CYS A 1101 -16.35 -14.46 37.92
N HIS A 1102 -16.28 -13.68 36.85
CA HIS A 1102 -16.46 -12.22 36.81
C HIS A 1102 -17.83 -11.81 36.27
N SER A 1103 -18.87 -12.43 36.82
CA SER A 1103 -20.28 -12.14 36.54
C SER A 1103 -20.66 -10.67 36.74
N GLU A 1104 -19.95 -9.95 37.61
CA GLU A 1104 -20.15 -8.52 37.89
C GLU A 1104 -19.71 -7.62 36.74
N ALA A 1105 -18.81 -8.09 35.87
CA ALA A 1105 -18.25 -7.27 34.79
C ALA A 1105 -19.28 -6.95 33.69
N ALA A 1106 -20.25 -7.84 33.49
CA ALA A 1106 -21.38 -7.67 32.56
C ALA A 1106 -20.99 -7.29 31.11
N GLY A 1107 -19.78 -7.64 30.66
CA GLY A 1107 -19.22 -7.31 29.35
C GLY A 1107 -18.18 -6.18 29.36
N ASP A 1108 -18.05 -5.43 30.44
CA ASP A 1108 -17.04 -4.38 30.64
C ASP A 1108 -15.97 -4.89 31.63
N LEU A 1109 -14.78 -5.21 31.13
CA LEU A 1109 -13.65 -5.70 31.95
C LEU A 1109 -13.28 -4.75 33.10
N THR A 1110 -13.43 -3.43 32.91
CA THR A 1110 -13.04 -2.46 33.95
C THR A 1110 -13.88 -2.59 35.21
N LYS A 1111 -15.06 -3.24 35.15
CA LYS A 1111 -15.93 -3.54 36.30
C LYS A 1111 -15.50 -4.76 37.13
N ILE A 1112 -14.37 -5.42 36.82
CA ILE A 1112 -13.85 -6.53 37.64
C ILE A 1112 -13.51 -6.04 39.06
N ARG A 1113 -14.14 -6.67 40.07
CA ARG A 1113 -13.95 -6.30 41.50
C ARG A 1113 -14.15 -7.45 42.48
N LYS A 1114 -15.02 -8.42 42.18
CA LYS A 1114 -15.58 -9.42 43.13
C LYS A 1114 -14.55 -10.23 43.94
N ASN A 1115 -13.36 -10.46 43.37
CA ASN A 1115 -12.29 -11.24 44.00
C ASN A 1115 -11.20 -10.36 44.67
N ARG A 1116 -11.37 -9.03 44.68
CA ARG A 1116 -10.46 -8.04 45.27
C ARG A 1116 -11.22 -7.12 46.23
N PRO A 1117 -11.48 -7.52 47.49
CA PRO A 1117 -12.36 -6.78 48.41
C PRO A 1117 -11.64 -5.74 49.28
N LEU A 1118 -10.35 -5.50 49.05
CA LEU A 1118 -9.56 -4.52 49.79
C LEU A 1118 -9.81 -3.11 49.22
N ASP A 1119 -10.18 -2.19 50.10
CA ASP A 1119 -10.16 -0.74 49.91
C ASP A 1119 -8.70 -0.28 49.83
N TYR A 1120 -8.13 -0.23 48.62
CA TYR A 1120 -6.68 0.01 48.46
C TYR A 1120 -6.28 1.47 48.70
N ASP A 1121 -7.10 2.42 48.22
CA ASP A 1121 -6.83 3.85 48.35
C ASP A 1121 -7.26 4.41 49.74
N GLY A 1122 -8.18 3.78 50.47
CA GLY A 1122 -8.60 4.22 51.79
C GLY A 1122 -9.62 5.35 51.81
N ASP A 1123 -10.42 5.57 50.77
CA ASP A 1123 -11.57 6.48 50.81
C ASP A 1123 -12.80 5.89 51.54
N GLY A 1124 -12.90 4.55 51.58
CA GLY A 1124 -14.00 3.78 52.19
C GLY A 1124 -14.99 3.13 51.22
N ASN A 1125 -14.76 3.23 49.91
CA ASN A 1125 -15.62 2.73 48.83
C ASN A 1125 -15.07 1.45 48.17
N ASN A 1126 -15.07 0.33 48.90
CA ASN A 1126 -14.65 -0.96 48.33
C ASN A 1126 -15.58 -1.56 47.24
N THR A 1127 -16.48 -0.75 46.67
CA THR A 1127 -17.47 -1.14 45.64
C THR A 1127 -17.25 -0.52 44.26
N GLU A 1128 -16.29 0.40 44.10
CA GLU A 1128 -15.91 0.93 42.79
C GLU A 1128 -15.03 -0.04 41.98
N LYS A 1129 -14.62 0.39 40.78
CA LYS A 1129 -13.79 -0.42 39.90
C LYS A 1129 -12.38 -0.54 40.45
N LEU A 1130 -11.74 -1.67 40.20
CA LEU A 1130 -10.33 -1.86 40.56
C LEU A 1130 -9.38 -0.91 39.81
N ALA A 1131 -9.80 -0.43 38.62
CA ALA A 1131 -9.11 0.62 37.89
C ALA A 1131 -9.18 1.99 38.61
N ASP A 1132 -10.32 2.31 39.23
CA ASP A 1132 -10.58 3.60 39.89
C ASP A 1132 -9.75 3.72 41.19
N GLU A 1133 -9.74 2.68 42.05
CA GLU A 1133 -8.92 2.69 43.28
C GLU A 1133 -7.41 2.83 42.98
N ILE A 1134 -6.93 2.19 41.91
CA ILE A 1134 -5.52 2.28 41.49
C ILE A 1134 -5.24 3.62 40.80
N ALA A 1135 -6.20 4.24 40.14
CA ALA A 1135 -6.08 5.59 39.61
C ALA A 1135 -5.92 6.61 40.75
N THR A 1136 -6.74 6.53 41.80
CA THR A 1136 -6.64 7.43 42.97
C THR A 1136 -5.30 7.29 43.69
N LEU A 1137 -4.69 6.10 43.72
CA LEU A 1137 -3.31 5.89 44.20
C LEU A 1137 -2.26 6.54 43.28
N GLY A 1138 -2.42 6.45 41.95
CA GLY A 1138 -1.55 7.10 40.98
C GLY A 1138 -1.60 8.62 41.04
N GLU A 1139 -2.80 9.19 41.16
CA GLU A 1139 -3.03 10.62 41.38
C GLU A 1139 -2.46 11.09 42.72
N ALA A 1140 -2.61 10.32 43.80
CA ALA A 1140 -1.99 10.63 45.09
C ALA A 1140 -0.46 10.67 45.01
N LEU A 1141 0.16 9.77 44.23
CA LEU A 1141 1.60 9.79 43.97
C LEU A 1141 2.03 11.01 43.15
N TYR A 1142 1.30 11.36 42.09
CA TYR A 1142 1.56 12.57 41.30
C TYR A 1142 1.47 13.84 42.16
N LYS A 1143 0.41 13.94 42.97
CA LYS A 1143 0.20 15.07 43.89
C LYS A 1143 1.29 15.17 44.95
N GLN A 1144 1.84 14.04 45.42
CA GLN A 1144 3.00 14.04 46.31
C GLN A 1144 4.29 14.46 45.58
N LEU A 1145 4.52 14.04 44.33
CA LEU A 1145 5.61 14.53 43.49
C LEU A 1145 5.53 16.06 43.32
N GLN A 1146 4.36 16.60 42.96
CA GLN A 1146 4.10 18.04 42.85
C GLN A 1146 4.31 18.78 44.17
N THR A 1147 3.92 18.17 45.31
CA THR A 1147 4.11 18.75 46.65
C THR A 1147 5.60 18.89 46.99
N VAL A 1148 6.40 17.84 46.75
CA VAL A 1148 7.86 17.86 46.97
C VAL A 1148 8.55 18.82 46.01
N ALA A 1149 8.16 18.80 44.73
CA ALA A 1149 8.65 19.72 43.70
C ALA A 1149 8.42 21.18 44.11
N THR A 1150 7.18 21.56 44.45
CA THR A 1150 6.80 22.90 44.88
C THR A 1150 7.51 23.31 46.16
N ALA A 1151 7.65 22.40 47.14
CA ALA A 1151 8.39 22.66 48.38
C ALA A 1151 9.89 22.91 48.15
N SER A 1152 10.47 22.40 47.06
CA SER A 1152 11.85 22.71 46.62
C SER A 1152 11.99 24.05 45.88
N GLY A 1153 10.88 24.78 45.65
CA GLY A 1153 10.86 26.00 44.85
C GLY A 1153 10.88 25.76 43.33
N LYS A 1154 10.60 24.53 42.87
CA LYS A 1154 10.58 24.12 41.46
C LYS A 1154 9.29 23.32 41.18
N PRO A 1155 8.15 23.96 40.84
CA PRO A 1155 6.91 23.24 40.50
C PRO A 1155 7.08 22.33 39.28
N LEU A 1156 6.25 21.29 39.21
CA LEU A 1156 6.36 20.18 38.25
C LEU A 1156 5.01 19.90 37.59
N ALA A 1157 5.04 19.77 36.27
CA ALA A 1157 3.94 19.25 35.46
C ALA A 1157 4.38 18.03 34.64
N TYR A 1158 3.40 17.24 34.19
CA TYR A 1158 3.60 16.02 33.39
C TYR A 1158 2.63 15.97 32.21
N ASP A 1159 3.13 15.55 31.04
CA ASP A 1159 2.37 15.16 29.86
C ASP A 1159 2.86 13.78 29.41
N GLU A 1160 1.95 12.87 29.03
CA GLU A 1160 2.32 11.54 28.52
C GLU A 1160 2.69 11.53 27.03
N ASN A 1161 2.28 12.56 26.28
CA ASN A 1161 2.41 12.64 24.82
C ASN A 1161 3.65 13.44 24.37
N ALA A 1162 4.12 14.39 25.18
CA ALA A 1162 5.26 15.25 24.85
C ALA A 1162 6.59 14.79 25.48
N HIS A 1163 7.70 14.96 24.75
CA HIS A 1163 9.05 14.71 25.27
C HIS A 1163 9.65 16.00 25.89
N PRO A 1164 10.16 15.97 27.14
CA PRO A 1164 10.62 14.81 27.91
C PRO A 1164 9.70 14.42 29.08
N TYR A 1165 8.39 14.49 28.87
CA TYR A 1165 7.30 14.15 29.80
C TYR A 1165 7.16 15.04 31.03
N PHE A 1166 8.25 15.35 31.73
CA PHE A 1166 8.24 16.20 32.92
C PHE A 1166 8.84 17.58 32.65
N TYR A 1167 8.05 18.61 32.95
CA TYR A 1167 8.37 20.02 32.69
C TYR A 1167 8.46 20.83 33.98
N ALA A 1168 9.18 21.94 33.92
CA ALA A 1168 9.06 22.99 34.93
C ALA A 1168 7.73 23.74 34.69
N ASP A 1169 6.80 23.55 35.63
CA ASP A 1169 5.54 24.29 35.70
C ASP A 1169 5.87 25.74 36.12
N LYS A 1170 5.62 26.68 35.21
CA LYS A 1170 5.99 28.11 35.36
C LYS A 1170 4.94 28.90 36.13
N ASN A 1171 3.69 28.43 36.14
CA ASN A 1171 2.55 29.21 36.63
C ASN A 1171 1.91 28.63 37.91
N GLY A 1172 2.25 27.39 38.27
CA GLY A 1172 1.85 26.68 39.49
C GLY A 1172 0.52 25.94 39.39
N ASN A 1173 0.04 25.61 38.19
CA ASN A 1173 -1.25 24.94 37.99
C ASN A 1173 -1.16 23.39 37.98
N GLY A 1174 0.03 22.82 37.82
CA GLY A 1174 0.26 21.37 37.80
C GLY A 1174 -0.09 20.63 36.50
N ILE A 1175 -0.43 21.35 35.42
CA ILE A 1175 -0.61 20.81 34.05
C ILE A 1175 0.46 21.41 33.13
N VAL A 1176 0.67 20.84 31.94
CA VAL A 1176 1.64 21.38 30.97
C VAL A 1176 0.91 22.32 30.01
N ASP A 1177 1.22 23.61 30.06
CA ASP A 1177 0.65 24.60 29.13
C ASP A 1177 1.42 24.66 27.79
N PRO A 1178 0.80 25.10 26.67
CA PRO A 1178 1.43 25.07 25.35
C PRO A 1178 2.73 25.89 25.20
N ASP A 1179 2.96 26.92 26.04
CA ASP A 1179 4.23 27.65 26.06
C ASP A 1179 5.31 26.98 26.92
N GLU A 1180 4.95 25.95 27.69
CA GLU A 1180 5.84 25.13 28.53
C GLU A 1180 6.40 23.91 27.78
N LEU A 1181 5.81 23.57 26.63
CA LEU A 1181 6.27 22.51 25.74
C LEU A 1181 7.62 22.87 25.11
N GLY A 1182 8.67 22.16 25.55
CA GLY A 1182 10.00 22.21 24.93
C GLY A 1182 11.05 21.46 25.75
N SER A 1183 12.04 20.87 25.09
CA SER A 1183 13.14 20.16 25.76
C SER A 1183 13.96 21.06 26.69
N THR A 1184 14.02 22.36 26.40
CA THR A 1184 14.64 23.41 27.22
C THR A 1184 13.91 23.62 28.56
N ASN A 1185 12.59 23.45 28.60
CA ASN A 1185 11.77 23.58 29.83
C ASN A 1185 11.66 22.25 30.63
N SER A 1186 12.51 21.28 30.32
CA SER A 1186 12.55 19.98 31.02
C SER A 1186 12.86 20.12 32.50
N TYR A 1187 12.16 19.36 33.35
CA TYR A 1187 12.26 19.51 34.80
C TYR A 1187 13.69 19.25 35.33
N LYS A 1188 14.24 20.23 36.05
CA LYS A 1188 15.60 20.20 36.65
C LYS A 1188 15.59 20.20 38.19
N GLY A 1189 14.54 19.71 38.82
CA GLY A 1189 14.41 19.63 40.30
C GLY A 1189 14.62 18.23 40.88
N TRP A 1190 15.15 17.29 40.10
CA TRP A 1190 15.23 15.88 40.50
C TRP A 1190 16.03 15.65 41.78
N THR A 1191 15.44 14.85 42.66
CA THR A 1191 16.08 14.29 43.85
C THR A 1191 15.98 12.76 43.76
N ALA A 1192 16.82 12.03 44.50
CA ALA A 1192 16.80 10.58 44.50
C ALA A 1192 15.41 9.97 44.84
N PRO A 1193 14.64 10.46 45.84
CA PRO A 1193 13.26 10.03 46.05
C PRO A 1193 12.34 10.32 44.86
N MET A 1194 12.46 11.50 44.24
CA MET A 1194 11.61 11.88 43.11
C MET A 1194 11.83 11.02 41.88
N LEU A 1195 13.06 10.56 41.60
CA LEU A 1195 13.32 9.64 40.47
C LEU A 1195 12.68 8.27 40.69
N ARG A 1196 12.78 7.71 41.90
CA ARG A 1196 12.17 6.42 42.25
C ARG A 1196 10.65 6.46 42.11
N ALA A 1197 10.05 7.53 42.62
CA ALA A 1197 8.63 7.76 42.55
C ALA A 1197 8.12 8.09 41.14
N SER A 1198 8.84 8.89 40.34
CA SER A 1198 8.41 9.24 38.98
C SER A 1198 8.53 8.06 38.00
N HIS A 1199 9.49 7.16 38.19
CA HIS A 1199 9.58 5.88 37.46
C HIS A 1199 8.33 5.02 37.69
N ASN A 1200 7.94 4.82 38.95
CA ASN A 1200 6.74 4.05 39.31
C ASN A 1200 5.42 4.74 38.89
N PHE A 1201 5.35 6.07 39.00
CA PHE A 1201 4.23 6.85 38.49
C PHE A 1201 4.07 6.69 36.97
N GLN A 1202 5.17 6.80 36.20
CA GLN A 1202 5.08 6.64 34.75
C GLN A 1202 4.75 5.20 34.35
N ALA A 1203 5.20 4.21 35.12
CA ALA A 1203 4.83 2.81 34.93
C ALA A 1203 3.31 2.59 35.06
N TRP A 1204 2.69 3.17 36.10
CA TRP A 1204 1.22 3.20 36.23
C TRP A 1204 0.57 3.96 35.08
N HIS A 1205 1.04 5.17 34.77
CA HIS A 1205 0.36 6.07 33.86
C HIS A 1205 0.40 5.62 32.39
N LYS A 1206 1.50 4.99 31.95
CA LYS A 1206 1.66 4.44 30.59
C LYS A 1206 1.12 3.02 30.42
N GLU A 1207 0.81 2.32 31.51
CA GLU A 1207 0.22 0.97 31.47
C GLU A 1207 -1.23 1.00 31.95
N LYS A 1208 -2.15 1.39 31.06
CA LYS A 1208 -3.59 1.54 31.40
C LYS A 1208 -4.23 0.21 31.86
N GLY A 1209 -3.61 -0.94 31.58
CA GLY A 1209 -4.00 -2.27 32.09
C GLY A 1209 -3.40 -2.67 33.45
N ALA A 1210 -2.61 -1.80 34.10
CA ALA A 1210 -1.87 -2.12 35.34
C ALA A 1210 -2.72 -2.71 36.48
N TRP A 1211 -3.97 -2.29 36.59
CA TRP A 1211 -4.94 -2.78 37.58
C TRP A 1211 -5.28 -4.27 37.39
N ALA A 1212 -5.24 -4.75 36.15
CA ALA A 1212 -5.48 -6.14 35.76
C ALA A 1212 -4.18 -6.96 35.73
N HIS A 1213 -3.10 -6.43 35.14
CA HIS A 1213 -1.86 -7.18 34.91
C HIS A 1213 -1.19 -7.67 36.20
N ASN A 1214 -1.09 -6.83 37.24
CA ASN A 1214 -0.63 -7.24 38.57
C ASN A 1214 -1.04 -6.23 39.64
N THR A 1215 -2.32 -6.31 40.05
CA THR A 1215 -2.96 -5.42 41.03
C THR A 1215 -2.09 -5.18 42.27
N ASP A 1216 -1.59 -6.25 42.90
CA ASP A 1216 -0.90 -6.16 44.19
C ASP A 1216 0.47 -5.50 44.01
N TYR A 1217 1.23 -5.88 42.98
CA TYR A 1217 2.52 -5.27 42.68
C TYR A 1217 2.38 -3.76 42.46
N MET A 1218 1.39 -3.32 41.68
CA MET A 1218 1.16 -1.91 41.39
C MET A 1218 0.76 -1.12 42.65
N VAL A 1219 -0.19 -1.62 43.44
CA VAL A 1219 -0.58 -0.98 44.72
C VAL A 1219 0.61 -0.90 45.68
N GLN A 1220 1.44 -1.94 45.76
CA GLN A 1220 2.63 -1.97 46.62
C GLN A 1220 3.67 -0.91 46.24
N VAL A 1221 4.02 -0.79 44.95
CA VAL A 1221 5.02 0.20 44.51
C VAL A 1221 4.49 1.63 44.56
N LEU A 1222 3.21 1.89 44.28
CA LEU A 1222 2.60 3.21 44.40
C LEU A 1222 2.62 3.70 45.87
N ILE A 1223 2.11 2.88 46.81
CA ILE A 1223 2.09 3.23 48.24
C ILE A 1223 3.52 3.42 48.78
N ASP A 1224 4.45 2.53 48.44
CA ASP A 1224 5.84 2.67 48.90
C ASP A 1224 6.52 3.92 48.32
N SER A 1225 6.16 4.35 47.10
CA SER A 1225 6.65 5.59 46.50
C SER A 1225 6.11 6.85 47.17
N ILE A 1226 4.82 6.86 47.57
CA ILE A 1226 4.27 7.97 48.36
C ILE A 1226 5.00 8.07 49.70
N ALA A 1227 5.29 6.94 50.35
CA ALA A 1227 6.03 6.91 51.62
C ALA A 1227 7.49 7.38 51.49
N ASP A 1228 8.20 7.03 50.42
CA ASP A 1228 9.58 7.49 50.17
C ASP A 1228 9.67 8.99 49.88
N LEU A 1229 8.62 9.57 49.30
CA LEU A 1229 8.43 11.03 49.19
C LEU A 1229 7.94 11.70 50.50
N GLY A 1230 7.80 10.96 51.60
CA GLY A 1230 7.35 11.48 52.89
C GLY A 1230 5.85 11.80 52.97
N GLY A 1231 5.03 11.27 52.06
CA GLY A 1231 3.58 11.41 52.10
C GLY A 1231 2.91 10.52 53.17
N ASP A 1232 1.73 10.91 53.64
CA ASP A 1232 0.96 10.10 54.59
C ASP A 1232 0.28 8.92 53.88
N VAL A 1233 0.75 7.71 54.20
CA VAL A 1233 0.21 6.45 53.67
C VAL A 1233 -0.71 5.71 54.64
N SER A 1234 -1.05 6.31 55.79
CA SER A 1234 -1.82 5.63 56.84
C SER A 1234 -3.26 5.29 56.45
N LYS A 1235 -3.85 6.00 55.48
CA LYS A 1235 -5.17 5.68 54.93
C LYS A 1235 -5.16 4.48 53.98
N PHE A 1236 -4.08 4.26 53.23
CA PHE A 1236 -3.98 3.21 52.20
C PHE A 1236 -3.99 1.80 52.79
N LYS A 1237 -4.22 0.78 51.96
CA LYS A 1237 -4.08 -0.64 52.34
C LYS A 1237 -3.10 -1.34 51.42
N ARG A 1238 -1.82 -1.34 51.81
CA ARG A 1238 -0.79 -2.11 51.10
C ARG A 1238 -1.02 -3.62 51.32
N PRO A 1239 -1.14 -4.45 50.26
CA PRO A 1239 -1.13 -5.90 50.37
C PRO A 1239 0.30 -6.44 50.62
#